data_AF-A0A954C624-F1
#
_entry.id   AF-A0A954C624-F1
#
_cell.length_a   1.000
_cell.length_b   1.000
_cell.length_c   1.000
_cell.angle_alpha   90.00
_cell.angle_beta   90.00
_cell.angle_gamma   90.00
#
_symmetry.space_group_name_H-M   'P 1'
#
loop_
_entity.id
_entity.type
_entity.pdbx_description
1 polymer ?
#
loop_
_entity_poly.entity_id
_entity_poly.type
_entity_poly.pdbx_seq_one_letter_code
_entity_poly.pdbx_strand_id
1 'polypeptide(L)'
;MTTLLGRLLGCALLTLPLCGCVDEQLELHVQPDGAAKLELRCTIERSLDLLGMFGSAKSSEELAAGMAASYLNSFEGVSAWTDVKVSEVEGKTCCEATGWVPDLGKLSRRASGGDERVLRRWSLTRSGGQLEAKLEGMSERFTAPYTPEEVLDGTPEQLEGLRRAVLTATGTLRLFKQEPTSTVHLTLPGAPLAHRGWSAVEGARLTLESSPAWARAEHQRLHDALRSVQRRCAAGELTREAASAEVEQLRASAGVPRARWTAGKASPEFTAAFEQAVASWPTSPWKRALVEAEEERLRQAERRAEREAEEAEQRAREAAMPDDAFEPNDSLRSAAVLEPGLYEGLTLKDDDCYQITIPANQELWITLRAEGDHGALMPDVYAGKDRPLELEFDRRAGAEVARCAVRRETTLRLELTKLDAACTYSIELRLAPFEPADPYEPNDLVDQGRKLKGGEHANLVLSGGADWYAFDCPADQVARVTLTTADDAQALPFELRTWDGDAYAVVAHGSSAEGSLRCRAVKGRVVIRVYGDHAVQGAAYALKLETSAEPAADAFEPNNQERRKRPPLAPGTYEGLWADPVDHYRVEVPAGRTLRIRAVADAEAVEFECSLRLKGEYMTFLERSGHEVELEYTAPADGAALELRVEASQLRRYRLTVGLDDGAPDSTPR
;
A
#
# COMPACT_ATOMS: atom_id res chain seq x y z
N MET A 1 2.32 -6.32 -31.57
CA MET A 1 2.89 -6.78 -30.28
C MET A 1 2.24 -6.11 -29.07
N THR A 2 2.07 -4.78 -29.02
CA THR A 2 1.47 -4.05 -27.89
C THR A 2 0.01 -4.44 -27.57
N THR A 3 -0.83 -4.67 -28.57
CA THR A 3 -2.21 -5.18 -28.39
C THR A 3 -2.29 -6.65 -27.96
N LEU A 4 -1.25 -7.44 -28.24
CA LEU A 4 -1.14 -8.85 -27.87
C LEU A 4 -0.59 -9.00 -26.44
N LEU A 5 0.40 -8.18 -26.09
CA LEU A 5 0.97 -8.07 -24.75
C LEU A 5 -0.06 -7.55 -23.73
N GLY A 6 -0.89 -6.57 -24.11
CA GLY A 6 -2.00 -6.08 -23.29
C GLY A 6 -3.12 -7.12 -23.05
N ARG A 7 -3.33 -8.04 -24.00
CA ARG A 7 -4.24 -9.19 -23.81
C ARG A 7 -3.64 -10.26 -22.89
N LEU A 8 -2.31 -10.46 -22.92
CA LEU A 8 -1.61 -11.44 -22.08
C LEU A 8 -1.40 -10.95 -20.64
N LEU A 9 -1.09 -9.67 -20.43
CA LEU A 9 -0.98 -9.06 -19.09
C LEU A 9 -2.34 -8.96 -18.39
N GLY A 10 -3.42 -8.69 -19.13
CA GLY A 10 -4.79 -8.73 -18.59
C GLY A 10 -5.30 -10.15 -18.28
N CYS A 11 -4.60 -11.19 -18.74
CA CYS A 11 -4.94 -12.58 -18.48
C CYS A 11 -4.16 -13.13 -17.27
N ALA A 12 -2.87 -12.82 -17.13
CA ALA A 12 -1.98 -13.34 -16.09
C ALA A 12 -2.33 -12.94 -14.64
N LEU A 13 -3.02 -11.80 -14.45
CA LEU A 13 -3.08 -11.12 -13.15
C LEU A 13 -4.41 -11.22 -12.40
N LEU A 14 -5.45 -11.84 -12.98
CA LEU A 14 -6.79 -11.71 -12.42
C LEU A 14 -7.35 -13.07 -11.99
N THR A 15 -7.27 -13.31 -10.68
CA THR A 15 -8.27 -13.97 -9.79
C THR A 15 -7.86 -15.16 -8.93
N LEU A 16 -6.56 -15.47 -8.84
CA LEU A 16 -6.03 -16.29 -7.74
C LEU A 16 -5.10 -15.52 -6.77
N PRO A 17 -4.19 -14.62 -7.22
CA PRO A 17 -3.27 -13.96 -6.27
C PRO A 17 -3.90 -12.79 -5.50
N LEU A 18 -4.96 -12.13 -6.00
CA LEU A 18 -5.58 -10.98 -5.31
C LEU A 18 -6.50 -11.37 -4.14
N CYS A 19 -6.78 -12.66 -3.96
CA CYS A 19 -7.63 -13.14 -2.87
C CYS A 19 -6.85 -13.94 -1.83
N GLY A 20 -5.52 -13.98 -1.83
CA GLY A 20 -4.75 -14.63 -0.77
C GLY A 20 -5.02 -16.12 -0.49
N CYS A 21 -5.93 -16.77 -1.23
CA CYS A 21 -6.29 -18.17 -1.03
C CYS A 21 -5.21 -19.05 -1.66
N VAL A 22 -4.61 -19.89 -0.82
CA VAL A 22 -3.62 -20.89 -1.24
C VAL A 22 -4.33 -22.10 -1.83
N ASP A 23 -5.47 -22.52 -1.30
CA ASP A 23 -6.23 -23.63 -1.87
C ASP A 23 -7.72 -23.30 -1.95
N GLU A 24 -8.32 -23.56 -3.11
CA GLU A 24 -9.75 -23.40 -3.38
C GLU A 24 -10.35 -24.77 -3.71
N GLN A 25 -11.33 -25.22 -2.93
CA GLN A 25 -12.13 -26.40 -3.22
C GLN A 25 -13.59 -25.99 -3.33
N LEU A 26 -14.20 -26.29 -4.47
CA LEU A 26 -15.60 -26.02 -4.77
C LEU A 26 -16.34 -27.33 -4.99
N GLU A 27 -17.25 -27.71 -4.11
CA GLU A 27 -18.13 -28.87 -4.31
C GLU A 27 -19.50 -28.42 -4.82
N LEU A 28 -19.91 -28.92 -5.97
CA LEU A 28 -21.20 -28.67 -6.59
C LEU A 28 -22.00 -29.97 -6.60
N HIS A 29 -23.07 -30.03 -5.78
CA HIS A 29 -24.01 -31.14 -5.77
C HIS A 29 -25.21 -30.80 -6.63
N VAL A 30 -25.25 -31.34 -7.84
CA VAL A 30 -26.27 -31.02 -8.85
C VAL A 30 -27.45 -31.96 -8.72
N GLN A 31 -28.64 -31.39 -8.61
CA GLN A 31 -29.90 -32.10 -8.60
C GLN A 31 -30.38 -32.34 -10.05
N PRO A 32 -31.21 -33.36 -10.34
CA PRO A 32 -31.77 -33.61 -11.67
C PRO A 32 -32.59 -32.44 -12.23
N ASP A 33 -33.20 -31.64 -11.35
CA ASP A 33 -33.94 -30.43 -11.69
C ASP A 33 -33.04 -29.21 -11.98
N GLY A 34 -31.72 -29.38 -11.94
CA GLY A 34 -30.73 -28.37 -12.31
C GLY A 34 -30.41 -27.41 -11.18
N ALA A 35 -31.04 -27.53 -10.02
CA ALA A 35 -30.60 -26.84 -8.82
C ALA A 35 -29.26 -27.43 -8.34
N ALA A 36 -28.46 -26.62 -7.65
CA ALA A 36 -27.20 -27.09 -7.07
C ALA A 36 -26.96 -26.52 -5.68
N LYS A 37 -26.36 -27.35 -4.82
CA LYS A 37 -25.70 -26.90 -3.59
C LYS A 37 -24.23 -26.67 -3.91
N LEU A 38 -23.72 -25.51 -3.55
CA LEU A 38 -22.33 -25.10 -3.70
C LEU A 38 -21.69 -25.09 -2.32
N GLU A 39 -20.63 -25.85 -2.10
CA GLU A 39 -19.80 -25.78 -0.90
C GLU A 39 -18.44 -25.24 -1.31
N LEU A 40 -18.08 -24.09 -0.77
CA LEU A 40 -16.79 -23.47 -0.97
C LEU A 40 -15.94 -23.72 0.26
N ARG A 41 -14.72 -24.23 0.05
CA ARG A 41 -13.67 -24.28 1.04
C ARG A 41 -12.46 -23.54 0.51
N CYS A 42 -12.04 -22.51 1.22
CA CYS A 42 -10.87 -21.72 0.89
C CYS A 42 -9.89 -21.79 2.04
N THR A 43 -8.62 -22.04 1.76
CA THR A 43 -7.56 -22.06 2.76
C THR A 43 -6.59 -20.93 2.48
N ILE A 44 -6.39 -20.05 3.46
CA ILE A 44 -5.52 -18.87 3.40
C ILE A 44 -4.35 -19.11 4.34
N GLU A 45 -3.12 -19.01 3.83
CA GLU A 45 -1.94 -19.14 4.67
C GLU A 45 -1.73 -17.85 5.48
N ARG A 46 -1.44 -17.98 6.79
CA ARG A 46 -1.27 -16.85 7.71
C ARG A 46 -0.17 -15.86 7.31
N SER A 47 0.74 -16.25 6.43
CA SER A 47 1.89 -15.45 6.00
C SER A 47 1.54 -14.22 5.14
N LEU A 48 0.25 -13.96 4.89
CA LEU A 48 -0.22 -12.70 4.32
C LEU A 48 -0.37 -11.60 5.38
N ASP A 49 0.75 -11.27 6.04
CA ASP A 49 0.91 -10.00 6.77
C ASP A 49 0.70 -8.77 5.85
N LEU A 50 0.64 -8.99 4.53
CA LEU A 50 0.16 -8.06 3.50
C LEU A 50 -1.22 -7.46 3.81
N LEU A 51 -2.08 -8.11 4.60
CA LEU A 51 -3.38 -7.54 4.97
C LEU A 51 -3.30 -6.45 6.05
N GLY A 52 -2.21 -6.40 6.82
CA GLY A 52 -1.91 -5.26 7.71
C GLY A 52 -1.70 -3.95 6.97
N MET A 53 -1.48 -4.01 5.64
CA MET A 53 -1.26 -2.83 4.79
C MET A 53 -2.54 -2.06 4.44
N PHE A 54 -3.72 -2.64 4.70
CA PHE A 54 -5.00 -1.95 4.50
C PHE A 54 -5.47 -1.17 5.73
N GLY A 55 -4.66 -1.06 6.79
CA GLY A 55 -4.90 -0.20 7.94
C GLY A 55 -6.16 -0.50 8.76
N SER A 56 -6.91 -1.55 8.40
CA SER A 56 -8.14 -1.91 9.11
C SER A 56 -7.79 -2.79 10.31
N ALA A 57 -8.21 -2.41 11.50
CA ALA A 57 -8.07 -3.16 12.75
C ALA A 57 -8.87 -4.48 12.82
N LYS A 58 -9.21 -5.06 11.66
CA LYS A 58 -10.02 -6.27 11.57
C LYS A 58 -9.18 -7.50 11.88
N SER A 59 -9.77 -8.46 12.59
CA SER A 59 -9.09 -9.73 12.85
C SER A 59 -8.88 -10.51 11.55
N SER A 60 -7.90 -11.43 11.54
CA SER A 60 -7.70 -12.35 10.42
C SER A 60 -8.95 -13.19 10.11
N GLU A 61 -9.76 -13.48 11.13
CA GLU A 61 -11.05 -14.15 10.97
C GLU A 61 -12.08 -13.28 10.23
N GLU A 62 -12.22 -12.00 10.59
CA GLU A 62 -13.13 -11.07 9.94
C GLU A 62 -12.75 -10.82 8.47
N LEU A 63 -11.45 -10.71 8.19
CA LEU A 63 -10.93 -10.58 6.84
C LEU A 63 -11.21 -11.82 6.01
N ALA A 64 -10.92 -13.01 6.55
CA ALA A 64 -11.14 -14.27 5.87
C ALA A 64 -12.65 -14.51 5.62
N ALA A 65 -13.50 -14.18 6.59
CA ALA A 65 -14.96 -14.17 6.44
C ALA A 65 -15.40 -13.20 5.32
N GLY A 66 -14.88 -11.97 5.32
CA GLY A 66 -15.17 -10.96 4.30
C GLY A 66 -14.71 -11.39 2.89
N MET A 67 -13.61 -12.12 2.79
CA MET A 67 -13.08 -12.64 1.53
C MET A 67 -13.94 -13.78 0.99
N ALA A 68 -14.30 -14.76 1.82
CA ALA A 68 -15.20 -15.84 1.43
C ALA A 68 -16.60 -15.30 1.07
N ALA A 69 -17.07 -14.28 1.79
CA ALA A 69 -18.29 -13.55 1.49
C ALA A 69 -18.24 -12.88 0.12
N SER A 70 -17.20 -12.09 -0.13
CA SER A 70 -16.94 -11.44 -1.41
C SER A 70 -16.83 -12.46 -2.55
N TYR A 71 -16.18 -13.58 -2.28
CA TYR A 71 -16.02 -14.68 -3.23
C TYR A 71 -17.37 -15.30 -3.59
N LEU A 72 -18.23 -15.60 -2.62
CA LEU A 72 -19.57 -16.11 -2.90
C LEU A 72 -20.45 -15.08 -3.60
N ASN A 73 -20.38 -13.82 -3.22
CA ASN A 73 -21.07 -12.72 -3.89
C ASN A 73 -20.62 -12.52 -5.35
N SER A 74 -19.44 -13.02 -5.72
CA SER A 74 -18.98 -13.00 -7.12
C SER A 74 -19.71 -14.02 -8.01
N PHE A 75 -20.44 -14.98 -7.42
CA PHE A 75 -21.28 -15.92 -8.18
C PHE A 75 -22.67 -15.34 -8.42
N GLU A 76 -22.90 -14.93 -9.65
CA GLU A 76 -24.23 -14.71 -10.19
C GLU A 76 -24.99 -16.05 -10.22
N GLY A 77 -26.26 -16.04 -9.79
CA GLY A 77 -27.11 -17.23 -9.72
C GLY A 77 -27.16 -17.93 -8.36
N VAL A 78 -26.26 -17.60 -7.42
CA VAL A 78 -26.40 -18.00 -6.01
C VAL A 78 -27.52 -17.17 -5.38
N SER A 79 -28.59 -17.82 -4.92
CA SER A 79 -29.76 -17.15 -4.35
C SER A 79 -29.71 -17.01 -2.83
N ALA A 80 -28.89 -17.83 -2.16
CA ALA A 80 -28.60 -17.74 -0.73
C ALA A 80 -27.29 -18.44 -0.42
N TRP A 81 -26.81 -18.19 0.79
CA TRP A 81 -25.64 -18.83 1.35
C TRP A 81 -25.69 -18.80 2.89
N THR A 82 -24.99 -19.72 3.54
CA THR A 82 -24.78 -19.66 5.00
C THR A 82 -23.71 -18.66 5.36
N ASP A 83 -23.71 -18.30 6.64
CA ASP A 83 -22.54 -17.75 7.30
C ASP A 83 -21.27 -18.52 6.93
N VAL A 84 -20.22 -17.74 6.68
CA VAL A 84 -18.88 -18.26 6.49
C VAL A 84 -18.41 -18.79 7.83
N LYS A 85 -18.08 -20.07 7.88
CA LYS A 85 -17.35 -20.64 9.00
C LYS A 85 -15.88 -20.39 8.77
N VAL A 86 -15.27 -19.63 9.66
CA VAL A 86 -13.81 -19.49 9.70
C VAL A 86 -13.28 -20.42 10.78
N SER A 87 -12.25 -21.18 10.44
CA SER A 87 -11.58 -22.10 11.34
C SER A 87 -10.09 -22.07 11.06
N GLU A 88 -9.29 -22.44 12.06
CA GLU A 88 -7.86 -22.63 11.86
C GLU A 88 -7.57 -24.11 11.66
N VAL A 89 -6.92 -24.46 10.54
CA VAL A 89 -6.50 -25.82 10.22
C VAL A 89 -5.02 -25.78 9.87
N GLU A 90 -4.20 -26.43 10.72
CA GLU A 90 -2.75 -26.54 10.52
C GLU A 90 -2.04 -25.18 10.34
N GLY A 91 -2.45 -24.17 11.10
CA GLY A 91 -1.86 -22.82 11.03
C GLY A 91 -2.32 -21.99 9.81
N LYS A 92 -3.25 -22.51 9.01
CA LYS A 92 -3.92 -21.80 7.93
C LYS A 92 -5.34 -21.42 8.34
N THR A 93 -5.82 -20.27 7.87
CA THR A 93 -7.21 -19.85 8.04
C THR A 93 -8.06 -20.50 6.96
N CYS A 94 -8.93 -21.43 7.35
CA CYS A 94 -9.86 -22.13 6.48
C CYS A 94 -11.25 -21.49 6.57
N CYS A 95 -11.77 -21.04 5.44
CA CYS A 95 -13.13 -20.55 5.30
C CYS A 95 -13.98 -21.60 4.60
N GLU A 96 -15.11 -21.94 5.19
CA GLU A 96 -16.13 -22.80 4.60
C GLU A 96 -17.42 -22.01 4.45
N ALA A 97 -18.03 -22.08 3.27
CA ALA A 97 -19.29 -21.41 3.03
C ALA A 97 -20.16 -22.24 2.07
N THR A 98 -21.46 -22.29 2.32
CA THR A 98 -22.41 -23.04 1.49
C THR A 98 -23.32 -22.07 0.77
N GLY A 99 -23.41 -22.13 -0.56
CA GLY A 99 -24.37 -21.40 -1.38
C GLY A 99 -25.41 -22.34 -2.02
N TRP A 100 -26.56 -21.78 -2.41
CA TRP A 100 -27.58 -22.49 -3.18
C TRP A 100 -27.87 -21.78 -4.48
N VAL A 101 -28.02 -22.60 -5.52
CA VAL A 101 -28.21 -22.16 -6.88
C VAL A 101 -29.51 -22.79 -7.39
N PRO A 102 -30.60 -22.02 -7.55
CA PRO A 102 -31.87 -22.57 -8.02
C PRO A 102 -31.80 -23.11 -9.45
N ASP A 103 -30.89 -22.55 -10.25
CA ASP A 103 -30.65 -22.93 -11.63
C ASP A 103 -29.15 -22.83 -11.91
N LEU A 104 -28.47 -23.97 -11.94
CA LEU A 104 -27.03 -24.02 -12.19
C LEU A 104 -26.66 -23.45 -13.57
N GLY A 105 -27.60 -23.34 -14.52
CA GLY A 105 -27.37 -22.67 -15.80
C GLY A 105 -27.23 -21.15 -15.69
N LYS A 106 -27.62 -20.56 -14.54
CA LYS A 106 -27.38 -19.16 -14.19
C LYS A 106 -26.10 -18.97 -13.38
N LEU A 107 -25.47 -20.06 -12.93
CA LEU A 107 -24.26 -19.97 -12.12
C LEU A 107 -23.11 -19.44 -12.97
N SER A 108 -22.69 -18.20 -12.70
CA SER A 108 -21.50 -17.65 -13.32
C SER A 108 -20.71 -16.82 -12.31
N ARG A 109 -19.39 -16.88 -12.38
CA ARG A 109 -18.48 -16.12 -11.52
C ARG A 109 -17.92 -14.94 -12.28
N ARG A 110 -18.11 -13.72 -11.76
CA ARG A 110 -17.47 -12.50 -12.27
C ARG A 110 -16.08 -12.33 -11.67
N ALA A 111 -15.17 -11.71 -12.42
CA ALA A 111 -13.91 -11.27 -11.85
C ALA A 111 -14.15 -10.17 -10.80
N SER A 112 -13.47 -10.26 -9.66
CA SER A 112 -13.43 -9.18 -8.69
C SER A 112 -12.75 -7.96 -9.32
N GLY A 113 -13.38 -6.78 -9.23
CA GLY A 113 -12.82 -5.51 -9.74
C GLY A 113 -13.66 -4.75 -10.79
N GLY A 114 -14.93 -5.10 -11.00
CA GLY A 114 -15.84 -4.32 -11.86
C GLY A 114 -15.68 -4.51 -13.37
N ASP A 115 -14.72 -5.32 -13.81
CA ASP A 115 -14.62 -5.76 -15.21
C ASP A 115 -15.73 -6.80 -15.47
N GLU A 116 -16.57 -6.61 -16.49
CA GLU A 116 -17.69 -7.51 -16.85
C GLU A 116 -17.26 -8.93 -17.28
N ARG A 117 -15.98 -9.27 -17.10
CA ARG A 117 -15.40 -10.55 -17.51
C ARG A 117 -15.90 -11.67 -16.61
N VAL A 118 -16.63 -12.59 -17.23
CA VAL A 118 -17.05 -13.85 -16.64
C VAL A 118 -15.87 -14.81 -16.62
N LEU A 119 -15.42 -15.19 -15.42
CA LEU A 119 -14.29 -16.10 -15.22
C LEU A 119 -14.65 -17.55 -15.54
N ARG A 120 -15.84 -17.94 -15.08
CA ARG A 120 -16.43 -19.27 -15.21
C ARG A 120 -17.94 -19.11 -15.34
N ARG A 121 -18.56 -19.71 -16.35
CA ARG A 121 -20.01 -19.79 -16.56
C ARG A 121 -20.38 -21.25 -16.71
N TRP A 122 -21.30 -21.72 -15.89
CA TRP A 122 -21.92 -23.01 -16.14
C TRP A 122 -23.06 -22.80 -17.12
N SER A 123 -23.07 -23.57 -18.20
CA SER A 123 -24.24 -23.71 -19.05
C SER A 123 -24.77 -25.13 -18.89
N LEU A 124 -26.07 -25.23 -18.66
CA LEU A 124 -26.78 -26.49 -18.57
C LEU A 124 -27.75 -26.59 -19.72
N THR A 125 -27.57 -27.60 -20.57
CA THR A 125 -28.50 -27.88 -21.67
C THR A 125 -29.26 -29.16 -21.37
N ARG A 126 -30.59 -29.11 -21.49
CA ARG A 126 -31.43 -30.31 -21.44
C ARG A 126 -31.89 -30.72 -22.84
N SER A 127 -31.60 -31.95 -23.23
CA SER A 127 -32.08 -32.50 -24.49
C SER A 127 -32.33 -34.00 -24.36
N GLY A 128 -33.54 -34.46 -24.65
CA GLY A 128 -33.86 -35.90 -24.71
C GLY A 128 -33.66 -36.67 -23.38
N GLY A 129 -33.95 -36.05 -22.24
CA GLY A 129 -33.69 -36.64 -20.91
C GLY A 129 -32.21 -36.61 -20.50
N GLN A 130 -31.37 -35.94 -21.27
CA GLN A 130 -29.98 -35.68 -20.95
C GLN A 130 -29.81 -34.28 -20.38
N LEU A 131 -28.86 -34.14 -19.47
CA LEU A 131 -28.42 -32.89 -18.90
C LEU A 131 -26.93 -32.78 -19.25
N GLU A 132 -26.54 -31.72 -19.94
CA GLU A 132 -25.15 -31.44 -20.31
C GLU A 132 -24.74 -30.21 -19.54
N ALA A 133 -23.83 -30.34 -18.56
CA ALA A 133 -23.14 -29.17 -18.02
C ALA A 133 -21.83 -28.93 -18.75
N LYS A 134 -21.67 -27.68 -19.16
CA LYS A 134 -20.48 -27.16 -19.78
C LYS A 134 -19.99 -26.01 -18.91
N LEU A 135 -18.80 -26.16 -18.35
CA LEU A 135 -18.13 -25.12 -17.58
C LEU A 135 -17.39 -24.19 -18.54
N GLU A 136 -18.05 -23.20 -19.12
CA GLU A 136 -17.43 -22.20 -19.99
C GLU A 136 -16.56 -21.23 -19.17
N GLY A 137 -15.23 -21.39 -19.18
CA GLY A 137 -14.32 -20.47 -18.50
C GLY A 137 -13.40 -19.72 -19.46
N MET A 138 -12.62 -18.76 -18.94
CA MET A 138 -11.59 -18.02 -19.70
C MET A 138 -10.51 -18.89 -20.37
N SER A 139 -10.57 -20.23 -20.27
CA SER A 139 -9.60 -21.11 -20.90
C SER A 139 -9.58 -21.01 -22.42
N GLU A 140 -10.65 -20.55 -23.09
CA GLU A 140 -10.61 -20.32 -24.55
C GLU A 140 -9.54 -19.30 -24.98
N ARG A 141 -9.16 -18.35 -24.11
CA ARG A 141 -8.04 -17.41 -24.38
C ARG A 141 -6.70 -17.85 -23.80
N PHE A 142 -6.70 -18.74 -22.82
CA PHE A 142 -5.51 -19.17 -22.09
C PHE A 142 -4.86 -20.44 -22.67
N THR A 143 -5.67 -21.38 -23.16
CA THR A 143 -5.15 -22.67 -23.65
C THR A 143 -4.73 -22.58 -25.12
N ALA A 144 -5.28 -21.64 -25.89
CA ALA A 144 -4.84 -21.39 -27.25
C ALA A 144 -4.95 -19.91 -27.64
N PRO A 145 -4.01 -19.05 -27.19
CA PRO A 145 -3.97 -17.65 -27.62
C PRO A 145 -3.69 -17.50 -29.12
N TYR A 146 -3.26 -18.58 -29.78
CA TYR A 146 -2.85 -18.58 -31.17
C TYR A 146 -4.03 -18.78 -32.11
N THR A 147 -4.26 -17.82 -33.00
CA THR A 147 -5.05 -18.03 -34.21
C THR A 147 -4.27 -18.92 -35.19
N PRO A 148 -4.94 -19.66 -36.09
CA PRO A 148 -4.26 -20.38 -37.15
C PRO A 148 -3.28 -19.50 -37.94
N GLU A 149 -3.64 -18.23 -38.20
CA GLU A 149 -2.78 -17.27 -38.87
C GLU A 149 -1.51 -16.95 -38.05
N GLU A 150 -1.62 -16.72 -36.74
CA GLU A 150 -0.46 -16.46 -35.88
C GLU A 150 0.49 -17.66 -35.78
N VAL A 151 -0.02 -18.89 -35.85
CA VAL A 151 0.82 -20.10 -35.85
C VAL A 151 1.50 -20.31 -37.21
N LEU A 152 0.77 -20.11 -38.29
CA LEU A 152 1.25 -20.41 -39.65
C LEU A 152 2.14 -19.31 -40.21
N ASP A 153 1.89 -18.04 -39.86
CA ASP A 153 2.67 -16.88 -40.33
C ASP A 153 3.69 -16.37 -39.30
N GLY A 154 3.60 -16.80 -38.04
CA GLY A 154 4.50 -16.37 -36.99
C GLY A 154 5.91 -16.96 -37.15
N THR A 155 6.96 -16.23 -36.77
CA THR A 155 8.30 -16.81 -36.70
C THR A 155 8.44 -17.73 -35.49
N PRO A 156 9.37 -18.70 -35.50
CA PRO A 156 9.65 -19.53 -34.32
C PRO A 156 9.94 -18.71 -33.05
N GLU A 157 10.58 -17.54 -33.20
CA GLU A 157 10.89 -16.62 -32.11
C GLU A 157 9.64 -15.93 -31.55
N GLN A 158 8.65 -15.64 -32.39
CA GLN A 158 7.38 -15.05 -31.95
C GLN A 158 6.56 -16.05 -31.12
N LEU A 159 6.50 -17.31 -31.56
CA LEU A 159 5.87 -18.39 -30.78
C LEU A 159 6.62 -18.65 -29.45
N GLU A 160 7.95 -18.59 -29.45
CA GLU A 160 8.76 -18.74 -28.23
C GLU A 160 8.63 -17.55 -27.27
N GLY A 161 8.51 -16.32 -27.78
CA GLY A 161 8.26 -15.13 -26.98
C GLY A 161 6.91 -15.20 -26.26
N LEU A 162 5.89 -15.72 -26.94
CA LEU A 162 4.55 -15.95 -26.36
C LEU A 162 4.56 -17.05 -25.30
N ARG A 163 5.23 -18.18 -25.58
CA ARG A 163 5.47 -19.24 -24.58
C ARG A 163 6.12 -18.67 -23.32
N ARG A 164 7.18 -17.87 -23.48
CA ARG A 164 7.85 -17.21 -22.35
C ARG A 164 6.91 -16.29 -21.58
N ALA A 165 6.11 -15.47 -22.26
CA ALA A 165 5.14 -14.61 -21.58
C ALA A 165 4.13 -15.40 -20.73
N VAL A 166 3.60 -16.52 -21.24
CA VAL A 166 2.67 -17.39 -20.50
C VAL A 166 3.36 -18.13 -19.35
N LEU A 167 4.59 -18.61 -19.56
CA LEU A 167 5.39 -19.25 -18.50
C LEU A 167 5.84 -18.26 -17.42
N THR A 168 6.14 -17.01 -17.78
CA THR A 168 6.46 -15.94 -16.83
C THR A 168 5.24 -15.55 -16.01
N ALA A 169 4.08 -15.40 -16.64
CA ALA A 169 2.80 -15.15 -15.97
C ALA A 169 2.41 -16.25 -14.97
N THR A 170 2.57 -17.51 -15.37
CA THR A 170 2.32 -18.66 -14.48
C THR A 170 3.46 -18.89 -13.48
N GLY A 171 4.65 -18.34 -13.75
CA GLY A 171 5.82 -18.36 -12.88
C GLY A 171 5.79 -17.29 -11.79
N THR A 172 5.07 -16.18 -11.98
CA THR A 172 4.87 -15.14 -10.95
C THR A 172 4.10 -15.69 -9.74
N LEU A 173 3.34 -16.77 -9.93
CA LEU A 173 2.70 -17.54 -8.85
C LEU A 173 3.70 -18.33 -7.97
N ARG A 174 5.00 -18.36 -8.30
CA ARG A 174 6.03 -18.93 -7.42
C ARG A 174 6.38 -18.05 -6.22
N LEU A 175 5.88 -16.81 -6.19
CA LEU A 175 6.01 -15.96 -5.00
C LEU A 175 5.23 -16.51 -3.80
N PHE A 176 4.32 -17.46 -4.02
CA PHE A 176 3.65 -18.20 -2.95
C PHE A 176 4.48 -19.43 -2.53
N LYS A 177 4.57 -19.69 -1.22
CA LYS A 177 5.28 -20.87 -0.66
C LYS A 177 4.70 -22.20 -1.17
N GLN A 178 3.42 -22.22 -1.54
CA GLN A 178 2.73 -23.35 -2.14
C GLN A 178 2.00 -22.88 -3.41
N GLU A 179 2.06 -23.69 -4.48
CA GLU A 179 1.34 -23.36 -5.71
C GLU A 179 -0.16 -23.49 -5.48
N PRO A 180 -0.95 -22.45 -5.78
CA PRO A 180 -2.35 -22.51 -5.43
C PRO A 180 -3.10 -23.56 -6.24
N THR A 181 -3.91 -24.37 -5.57
CA THR A 181 -4.75 -25.37 -6.24
C THR A 181 -6.21 -24.93 -6.26
N SER A 182 -6.89 -25.11 -7.40
CA SER A 182 -8.34 -24.94 -7.48
C SER A 182 -8.95 -26.25 -7.96
N THR A 183 -9.72 -26.88 -7.08
CA THR A 183 -10.37 -28.17 -7.30
C THR A 183 -11.87 -27.98 -7.30
N VAL A 184 -12.54 -28.41 -8.37
CA VAL A 184 -14.01 -28.41 -8.44
C VAL A 184 -14.51 -29.84 -8.46
N HIS A 185 -15.28 -30.23 -7.45
CA HIS A 185 -15.95 -31.52 -7.40
C HIS A 185 -17.41 -31.37 -7.81
N LEU A 186 -17.77 -31.95 -8.94
CA LEU A 186 -19.14 -31.98 -9.41
C LEU A 186 -19.74 -33.35 -9.09
N THR A 187 -20.65 -33.39 -8.12
CA THR A 187 -21.43 -34.60 -7.80
C THR A 187 -22.73 -34.56 -8.59
N LEU A 188 -22.88 -35.51 -9.50
CA LEU A 188 -24.03 -35.63 -10.39
C LEU A 188 -25.04 -36.66 -9.85
N PRO A 189 -26.30 -36.62 -10.31
CA PRO A 189 -27.33 -37.60 -9.89
C PRO A 189 -27.13 -39.01 -10.50
N GLY A 190 -26.05 -39.25 -11.24
CA GLY A 190 -25.72 -40.53 -11.85
C GLY A 190 -24.34 -40.53 -12.50
N ALA A 191 -23.89 -41.71 -12.93
CA ALA A 191 -22.61 -41.85 -13.62
C ALA A 191 -22.63 -41.10 -14.97
N PRO A 192 -21.55 -40.39 -15.35
CA PRO A 192 -21.49 -39.67 -16.61
C PRO A 192 -21.48 -40.65 -17.79
N LEU A 193 -22.23 -40.32 -18.86
CA LEU A 193 -22.23 -41.13 -20.08
C LEU A 193 -20.96 -40.93 -20.90
N ALA A 194 -20.48 -39.69 -20.92
CA ALA A 194 -19.26 -39.29 -21.59
C ALA A 194 -18.71 -38.05 -20.91
N HIS A 195 -17.39 -38.00 -20.74
CA HIS A 195 -16.70 -36.80 -20.30
C HIS A 195 -15.55 -36.52 -21.29
N ARG A 196 -15.23 -35.25 -21.46
CA ARG A 196 -14.15 -34.77 -22.31
C ARG A 196 -13.43 -33.67 -21.56
N GLY A 197 -12.15 -33.87 -21.27
CA GLY A 197 -11.34 -32.89 -20.55
C GLY A 197 -10.67 -33.49 -19.32
N TRP A 198 -10.19 -32.61 -18.45
CA TRP A 198 -9.31 -32.96 -17.33
C TRP A 198 -10.14 -33.30 -16.12
N SER A 199 -10.56 -34.56 -16.01
CA SER A 199 -11.33 -35.00 -14.85
C SER A 199 -11.07 -36.46 -14.49
N ALA A 200 -10.92 -36.72 -13.20
CA ALA A 200 -11.14 -38.06 -12.66
C ALA A 200 -12.65 -38.28 -12.51
N VAL A 201 -13.14 -39.41 -13.00
CA VAL A 201 -14.52 -39.85 -12.79
C VAL A 201 -14.50 -41.01 -11.82
N GLU A 202 -15.10 -40.81 -10.65
CA GLU A 202 -15.31 -41.87 -9.65
C GLU A 202 -16.81 -41.99 -9.39
N GLY A 203 -17.46 -42.96 -10.05
CA GLY A 203 -18.90 -43.12 -10.00
C GLY A 203 -19.64 -41.89 -10.55
N ALA A 204 -20.32 -41.15 -9.68
CA ALA A 204 -21.06 -39.93 -10.02
C ALA A 204 -20.28 -38.63 -9.69
N ARG A 205 -19.07 -38.73 -9.14
CA ARG A 205 -18.22 -37.59 -8.82
C ARG A 205 -17.25 -37.33 -9.97
N LEU A 206 -17.27 -36.10 -10.46
CA LEU A 206 -16.33 -35.57 -11.45
C LEU A 206 -15.41 -34.57 -10.74
N THR A 207 -14.11 -34.84 -10.70
CA THR A 207 -13.12 -33.94 -10.09
C THR A 207 -12.37 -33.19 -11.16
N LEU A 208 -12.47 -31.86 -11.18
CA LEU A 208 -11.74 -30.95 -12.05
C LEU A 208 -10.64 -30.29 -11.23
N GLU A 209 -9.39 -30.70 -11.44
CA GLU A 209 -8.24 -30.08 -10.80
C GLU A 209 -7.59 -29.08 -11.75
N SER A 210 -7.33 -27.89 -11.25
CA SER A 210 -6.51 -26.89 -11.92
C SER A 210 -5.36 -26.48 -11.00
N SER A 211 -4.13 -26.69 -11.47
CA SER A 211 -2.91 -26.24 -10.79
C SER A 211 -1.98 -25.52 -11.77
N PRO A 212 -1.12 -24.61 -11.30
CA PRO A 212 -0.09 -23.98 -12.12
C PRO A 212 0.80 -25.00 -12.82
N ALA A 213 1.19 -26.08 -12.12
CA ALA A 213 1.96 -27.19 -12.69
C ALA A 213 1.25 -27.84 -13.88
N TRP A 214 -0.04 -28.13 -13.74
CA TRP A 214 -0.84 -28.69 -14.81
C TRP A 214 -0.94 -27.71 -16.00
N ALA A 215 -1.23 -26.43 -15.74
CA ALA A 215 -1.37 -25.41 -16.78
C ALA A 215 -0.08 -25.25 -17.61
N ARG A 216 1.09 -25.33 -16.95
CA ARG A 216 2.39 -25.33 -17.62
C ARG A 216 2.60 -26.57 -18.50
N ALA A 217 2.28 -27.76 -17.99
CA ALA A 217 2.41 -29.00 -18.74
C ALA A 217 1.53 -29.02 -19.99
N GLU A 218 0.28 -28.56 -19.86
CA GLU A 218 -0.65 -28.48 -20.99
C GLU A 218 -0.25 -27.41 -22.01
N HIS A 219 0.19 -26.24 -21.54
CA HIS A 219 0.70 -25.20 -22.43
C HIS A 219 1.94 -25.67 -23.19
N GLN A 220 2.84 -26.42 -22.53
CA GLN A 220 4.00 -27.03 -23.18
C GLN A 220 3.58 -28.04 -24.25
N ARG A 221 2.65 -28.95 -23.93
CA ARG A 221 2.09 -29.93 -24.88
C ARG A 221 1.52 -29.26 -26.13
N LEU A 222 0.75 -28.19 -25.95
CA LEU A 222 0.13 -27.45 -27.05
C LEU A 222 1.16 -26.68 -27.87
N HIS A 223 2.13 -26.05 -27.21
CA HIS A 223 3.22 -25.37 -27.91
C HIS A 223 4.00 -26.34 -28.81
N ASP A 224 4.33 -27.52 -28.30
CA ASP A 224 5.06 -28.55 -29.05
C ASP A 224 4.24 -29.08 -30.24
N ALA A 225 2.93 -29.27 -30.05
CA ALA A 225 2.00 -29.67 -31.10
C ALA A 225 1.89 -28.59 -32.21
N LEU A 226 1.75 -27.32 -31.84
CA LEU A 226 1.67 -26.21 -32.79
C LEU A 226 2.97 -26.04 -33.58
N ARG A 227 4.14 -26.16 -32.93
CA ARG A 227 5.44 -26.20 -33.63
C ARG A 227 5.57 -27.39 -34.59
N SER A 228 4.93 -28.52 -34.29
CA SER A 228 4.89 -29.67 -35.20
C SER A 228 4.09 -29.34 -36.46
N VAL A 229 2.88 -28.77 -36.31
CA VAL A 229 2.04 -28.35 -37.43
C VAL A 229 2.75 -27.31 -38.31
N GLN A 230 3.39 -26.32 -37.68
CA GLN A 230 4.13 -25.29 -38.40
C GLN A 230 5.29 -25.87 -39.22
N ARG A 231 6.08 -26.78 -38.64
CA ARG A 231 7.20 -27.44 -39.35
C ARG A 231 6.73 -28.27 -40.53
N ARG A 232 5.65 -29.05 -40.36
CA ARG A 232 5.05 -29.87 -41.43
C ARG A 232 4.50 -29.00 -42.56
N CYS A 233 3.88 -27.86 -42.23
CA CYS A 233 3.44 -26.88 -43.23
C CYS A 233 4.62 -26.28 -44.00
N ALA A 234 5.68 -25.85 -43.30
CA ALA A 234 6.88 -25.27 -43.92
C ALA A 234 7.65 -26.28 -44.80
N ALA A 235 7.61 -27.57 -44.47
CA ALA A 235 8.18 -28.65 -45.26
C ALA A 235 7.33 -29.07 -46.47
N GLY A 236 6.12 -28.51 -46.63
CA GLY A 236 5.18 -28.89 -47.68
C GLY A 236 4.43 -30.20 -47.44
N GLU A 237 4.54 -30.78 -46.24
CA GLU A 237 3.83 -32.01 -45.85
C GLU A 237 2.35 -31.77 -45.52
N LEU A 238 2.00 -30.53 -45.16
CA LEU A 238 0.63 -30.07 -44.98
C LEU A 238 0.36 -28.88 -45.89
N THR A 239 -0.82 -28.85 -46.52
CA THR A 239 -1.33 -27.61 -47.11
C THR A 239 -1.67 -26.63 -45.99
N ARG A 240 -1.63 -25.33 -46.29
CA ARG A 240 -1.99 -24.28 -45.32
C ARG A 240 -3.39 -24.48 -44.73
N GLU A 241 -4.35 -24.91 -45.55
CA GLU A 241 -5.73 -25.20 -45.12
C GLU A 241 -5.80 -26.41 -44.17
N ALA A 242 -5.09 -27.49 -44.48
CA ALA A 242 -5.01 -28.66 -43.59
C ALA A 242 -4.31 -28.33 -42.26
N ALA A 243 -3.24 -27.52 -42.31
CA ALA A 243 -2.54 -27.05 -41.12
C ALA A 243 -3.45 -26.14 -40.27
N SER A 244 -4.24 -25.26 -40.90
CA SER A 244 -5.23 -24.42 -40.20
C SER A 244 -6.30 -25.26 -39.50
N ALA A 245 -6.82 -26.30 -40.17
CA ALA A 245 -7.78 -27.23 -39.60
C ALA A 245 -7.18 -28.03 -38.43
N GLU A 246 -5.91 -28.45 -38.52
CA GLU A 246 -5.20 -29.14 -37.45
C GLU A 246 -4.93 -28.22 -36.25
N VAL A 247 -4.60 -26.94 -36.48
CA VAL A 247 -4.52 -25.92 -35.42
C VAL A 247 -5.88 -25.80 -34.73
N GLU A 248 -6.97 -25.59 -35.47
CA GLU A 248 -8.32 -25.50 -34.88
C GLU A 248 -8.72 -26.77 -34.11
N GLN A 249 -8.33 -27.95 -34.59
CA GLN A 249 -8.54 -29.20 -33.87
C GLN A 249 -7.72 -29.26 -32.57
N LEU A 250 -6.46 -28.82 -32.58
CA LEU A 250 -5.62 -28.71 -31.39
C LEU A 250 -6.22 -27.71 -30.39
N ARG A 251 -6.69 -26.54 -30.85
CA ARG A 251 -7.40 -25.53 -30.04
C ARG A 251 -8.66 -26.11 -29.40
N ALA A 252 -9.46 -26.84 -30.18
CA ALA A 252 -10.67 -27.50 -29.68
C ALA A 252 -10.35 -28.64 -28.69
N SER A 253 -9.20 -29.31 -28.85
CA SER A 253 -8.74 -30.37 -27.93
C SER A 253 -8.09 -29.85 -26.66
N ALA A 254 -7.53 -28.64 -26.71
CA ALA A 254 -7.06 -27.84 -25.58
C ALA A 254 -8.21 -27.21 -24.77
N GLY A 255 -9.44 -27.39 -25.26
CA GLY A 255 -10.62 -26.71 -24.77
C GLY A 255 -11.10 -27.20 -23.41
N VAL A 256 -11.68 -26.24 -22.69
CA VAL A 256 -12.67 -26.35 -21.62
C VAL A 256 -13.20 -27.78 -21.35
N PRO A 257 -13.13 -28.28 -20.10
CA PRO A 257 -13.78 -29.54 -19.71
C PRO A 257 -15.29 -29.53 -20.04
N ARG A 258 -15.77 -30.58 -20.73
CA ARG A 258 -17.19 -30.81 -21.04
C ARG A 258 -17.60 -32.18 -20.49
N ALA A 259 -18.71 -32.24 -19.76
CA ALA A 259 -19.31 -33.50 -19.32
C ALA A 259 -20.74 -33.61 -19.86
N ARG A 260 -21.08 -34.76 -20.45
CA ARG A 260 -22.45 -35.09 -20.91
C ARG A 260 -23.01 -36.25 -20.11
N TRP A 261 -24.27 -36.16 -19.69
CA TRP A 261 -24.93 -37.26 -19.00
C TRP A 261 -26.41 -37.39 -19.35
N THR A 262 -26.92 -38.62 -19.34
CA THR A 262 -28.36 -38.89 -19.24
C THR A 262 -28.77 -38.73 -17.79
N ALA A 263 -29.82 -37.97 -17.51
CA ALA A 263 -30.58 -38.22 -16.31
C ALA A 263 -31.16 -39.63 -16.48
N GLY A 264 -30.56 -40.63 -15.81
CA GLY A 264 -31.27 -41.89 -15.61
C GLY A 264 -32.62 -41.58 -14.97
N LYS A 265 -33.62 -42.47 -15.14
CA LYS A 265 -34.83 -42.38 -14.33
C LYS A 265 -34.40 -42.21 -12.88
N ALA A 266 -34.71 -41.06 -12.29
CA ALA A 266 -34.48 -40.82 -10.88
C ALA A 266 -34.96 -42.05 -10.12
N SER A 267 -34.13 -42.61 -9.23
CA SER A 267 -34.59 -43.74 -8.44
C SER A 267 -35.87 -43.31 -7.69
N PRO A 268 -36.83 -44.22 -7.45
CA PRO A 268 -37.99 -43.89 -6.63
C PRO A 268 -37.61 -43.30 -5.28
N GLU A 269 -36.47 -43.75 -4.72
CA GLU A 269 -35.86 -43.21 -3.50
C GLU A 269 -35.40 -41.75 -3.67
N PHE A 270 -34.75 -41.43 -4.79
CA PHE A 270 -34.38 -40.06 -5.12
C PHE A 270 -35.61 -39.18 -5.31
N THR A 271 -36.63 -39.67 -6.02
CA THR A 271 -37.86 -38.91 -6.30
C THR A 271 -38.62 -38.62 -5.01
N ALA A 272 -38.74 -39.61 -4.12
CA ALA A 272 -39.35 -39.43 -2.81
C ALA A 272 -38.54 -38.46 -1.92
N ALA A 273 -37.21 -38.58 -1.92
CA ALA A 273 -36.33 -37.66 -1.18
C ALA A 273 -36.40 -36.23 -1.75
N PHE A 274 -36.52 -36.08 -3.07
CA PHE A 274 -36.69 -34.81 -3.76
C PHE A 274 -38.06 -34.18 -3.45
N GLU A 275 -39.14 -34.94 -3.55
CA GLU A 275 -40.49 -34.47 -3.19
C GLU A 275 -40.57 -34.09 -1.71
N GLN A 276 -39.92 -34.86 -0.82
CA GLN A 276 -39.81 -34.53 0.60
C GLN A 276 -38.95 -33.28 0.84
N ALA A 277 -37.85 -33.11 0.12
CA ALA A 277 -37.00 -31.91 0.19
C ALA A 277 -37.73 -30.66 -0.33
N VAL A 278 -38.45 -30.76 -1.45
CA VAL A 278 -39.27 -29.68 -2.01
C VAL A 278 -40.45 -29.35 -1.09
N ALA A 279 -41.11 -30.35 -0.52
CA ALA A 279 -42.22 -30.15 0.41
C ALA A 279 -41.76 -29.55 1.75
N SER A 280 -40.54 -29.87 2.20
CA SER A 280 -39.94 -29.31 3.41
C SER A 280 -39.21 -27.99 3.17
N TRP A 281 -38.92 -27.61 1.92
CA TRP A 281 -38.24 -26.37 1.58
C TRP A 281 -38.90 -25.11 2.16
N PRO A 282 -40.24 -24.93 2.08
CA PRO A 282 -40.93 -23.79 2.68
C PRO A 282 -40.67 -23.58 4.16
N THR A 283 -40.46 -24.66 4.91
CA THR A 283 -40.24 -24.64 6.36
C THR A 283 -38.78 -24.92 6.74
N SER A 284 -37.92 -25.16 5.74
CA SER A 284 -36.52 -25.46 5.97
C SER A 284 -35.83 -24.28 6.64
N PRO A 285 -34.88 -24.53 7.56
CA PRO A 285 -33.99 -23.49 8.07
C PRO A 285 -33.31 -22.69 6.94
N TRP A 286 -33.07 -23.33 5.80
CA TRP A 286 -32.45 -22.73 4.62
C TRP A 286 -33.28 -21.64 3.95
N LYS A 287 -34.59 -21.85 3.78
CA LYS A 287 -35.46 -20.81 3.19
C LYS A 287 -35.59 -19.60 4.13
N ARG A 288 -35.59 -19.82 5.45
CA ARG A 288 -35.57 -18.72 6.43
C ARG A 288 -34.27 -17.92 6.32
N ALA A 289 -33.13 -18.58 6.30
CA ALA A 289 -31.82 -17.94 6.11
C ALA A 289 -31.75 -17.16 4.77
N LEU A 290 -32.32 -17.69 3.67
CA LEU A 290 -32.39 -16.98 2.39
C LEU A 290 -33.20 -15.69 2.47
N VAL A 291 -34.35 -15.72 3.18
CA VAL A 291 -35.18 -14.52 3.38
C VAL A 291 -34.45 -13.51 4.27
N GLU A 292 -33.85 -13.94 5.37
CA GLU A 292 -33.08 -13.08 6.29
C GLU A 292 -31.88 -12.42 5.59
N ALA A 293 -31.15 -13.17 4.75
CA ALA A 293 -30.03 -12.64 3.98
C ALA A 293 -30.47 -11.60 2.94
N GLU A 294 -31.60 -11.82 2.25
CA GLU A 294 -32.14 -10.84 1.31
C GLU A 294 -32.64 -9.58 2.02
N GLU A 295 -33.28 -9.74 3.18
CA GLU A 295 -33.66 -8.60 4.03
C GLU A 295 -32.44 -7.79 4.48
N GLU A 296 -31.36 -8.46 4.91
CA GLU A 296 -30.14 -7.77 5.31
C GLU A 296 -29.44 -7.07 4.14
N ARG A 297 -29.45 -7.69 2.94
CA ARG A 297 -28.93 -7.07 1.71
C ARG A 297 -29.71 -5.79 1.37
N LEU A 298 -31.04 -5.83 1.51
CA LEU A 298 -31.88 -4.64 1.33
C LEU A 298 -31.56 -3.57 2.38
N ARG A 299 -31.42 -3.92 3.66
CA ARG A 299 -31.00 -2.97 4.72
C ARG A 299 -29.63 -2.35 4.45
N GLN A 300 -28.67 -3.13 3.94
CA GLN A 300 -27.35 -2.61 3.56
C GLN A 300 -27.43 -1.65 2.37
N ALA A 301 -28.24 -1.98 1.36
CA ALA A 301 -28.48 -1.10 0.22
C ALA A 301 -29.16 0.20 0.65
N GLU A 302 -30.13 0.14 1.57
CA GLU A 302 -30.79 1.31 2.17
C GLU A 302 -29.78 2.18 2.93
N ARG A 303 -28.99 1.63 3.85
CA ARG A 303 -27.94 2.39 4.57
C ARG A 303 -26.92 3.04 3.64
N ARG A 304 -26.56 2.36 2.55
CA ARG A 304 -25.67 2.93 1.53
C ARG A 304 -26.33 4.09 0.80
N ALA A 305 -27.58 3.95 0.40
CA ALA A 305 -28.33 5.01 -0.25
C ALA A 305 -28.55 6.21 0.68
N GLU A 306 -28.80 5.98 1.97
CA GLU A 306 -28.88 7.01 3.00
C GLU A 306 -27.55 7.78 3.10
N ARG A 307 -26.42 7.07 3.22
CA ARG A 307 -25.10 7.73 3.26
C ARG A 307 -24.77 8.49 1.98
N GLU A 308 -25.05 7.91 0.81
CA GLU A 308 -24.86 8.60 -0.48
C GLU A 308 -25.75 9.85 -0.58
N ALA A 309 -26.97 9.82 -0.03
CA ALA A 309 -27.85 10.97 0.06
C ALA A 309 -27.33 12.04 1.04
N GLU A 310 -26.84 11.65 2.22
CA GLU A 310 -26.21 12.56 3.19
C GLU A 310 -24.97 13.24 2.60
N GLU A 311 -24.08 12.48 1.94
CA GLU A 311 -22.89 13.02 1.27
C GLU A 311 -23.27 13.95 0.11
N ALA A 312 -24.32 13.63 -0.65
CA ALA A 312 -24.82 14.50 -1.72
C ALA A 312 -25.45 15.80 -1.18
N GLU A 313 -26.21 15.71 -0.08
CA GLU A 313 -26.77 16.87 0.62
C GLU A 313 -25.66 17.76 1.17
N GLN A 314 -24.64 17.18 1.80
CA GLN A 314 -23.46 17.90 2.28
C GLN A 314 -22.75 18.64 1.13
N ARG A 315 -22.48 17.96 0.01
CA ARG A 315 -21.88 18.61 -1.18
C ARG A 315 -22.75 19.72 -1.75
N ALA A 316 -24.06 19.54 -1.79
CA ALA A 316 -24.98 20.56 -2.25
C ALA A 316 -25.00 21.77 -1.30
N ARG A 317 -24.89 21.55 0.00
CA ARG A 317 -24.77 22.60 1.01
C ARG A 317 -23.47 23.38 0.87
N GLU A 318 -22.34 22.70 0.69
CA GLU A 318 -21.03 23.33 0.45
C GLU A 318 -21.02 24.15 -0.84
N ALA A 319 -21.56 23.60 -1.93
CA ALA A 319 -21.68 24.31 -3.21
C ALA A 319 -22.63 25.52 -3.15
N ALA A 320 -23.58 25.52 -2.20
CA ALA A 320 -24.54 26.61 -2.00
C ALA A 320 -24.08 27.67 -1.00
N MET A 321 -22.99 27.45 -0.25
CA MET A 321 -22.36 28.53 0.51
C MET A 321 -21.98 29.64 -0.48
N PRO A 322 -22.17 30.93 -0.18
CA PRO A 322 -21.66 32.01 -1.03
C PRO A 322 -20.14 32.13 -0.90
N ASP A 323 -19.48 32.58 -1.95
CA ASP A 323 -18.08 33.05 -1.87
C ASP A 323 -18.04 34.27 -0.95
N ASP A 324 -16.94 34.46 -0.23
CA ASP A 324 -16.75 35.69 0.55
C ASP A 324 -16.21 36.84 -0.33
N ALA A 325 -15.85 37.96 0.30
CA ALA A 325 -15.46 39.18 -0.40
C ALA A 325 -14.04 39.14 -0.99
N PHE A 326 -13.22 38.14 -0.64
CA PHE A 326 -11.81 38.04 -1.03
C PHE A 326 -11.57 37.11 -2.23
N GLU A 327 -12.61 36.41 -2.67
CA GLU A 327 -12.56 35.45 -3.76
C GLU A 327 -12.43 36.12 -5.15
N PRO A 328 -11.69 35.50 -6.10
CA PRO A 328 -10.98 34.23 -5.97
C PRO A 328 -9.61 34.40 -5.29
N ASN A 329 -9.35 33.64 -4.23
CA ASN A 329 -8.05 33.61 -3.55
C ASN A 329 -7.47 32.20 -3.36
N ASP A 330 -7.82 31.28 -4.24
CA ASP A 330 -7.57 29.83 -4.18
C ASP A 330 -6.09 29.40 -4.33
N SER A 331 -5.15 30.35 -4.37
CA SER A 331 -3.72 30.04 -4.61
C SER A 331 -2.78 31.14 -4.13
N LEU A 332 -1.53 30.76 -3.81
CA LEU A 332 -0.47 31.71 -3.44
C LEU A 332 -0.23 32.83 -4.47
N ARG A 333 -0.62 32.60 -5.73
CA ARG A 333 -0.50 33.59 -6.82
C ARG A 333 -1.69 34.56 -6.87
N SER A 334 -2.87 34.11 -6.48
CA SER A 334 -4.11 34.93 -6.39
C SER A 334 -4.36 35.46 -4.98
N ALA A 335 -3.45 35.23 -4.04
CA ALA A 335 -3.61 35.59 -2.63
C ALA A 335 -4.13 37.02 -2.41
N ALA A 336 -5.23 37.14 -1.69
CA ALA A 336 -5.87 38.43 -1.39
C ALA A 336 -5.06 39.22 -0.35
N VAL A 337 -4.88 40.52 -0.57
CA VAL A 337 -4.09 41.35 0.36
C VAL A 337 -4.92 41.72 1.59
N LEU A 338 -4.44 41.37 2.78
CA LEU A 338 -5.03 41.77 4.06
C LEU A 338 -4.17 42.81 4.78
N GLU A 339 -4.83 43.83 5.30
CA GLU A 339 -4.26 44.78 6.27
C GLU A 339 -4.50 44.28 7.71
N PRO A 340 -3.77 44.77 8.72
CA PRO A 340 -4.07 44.46 10.11
C PRO A 340 -5.53 44.83 10.47
N GLY A 341 -6.28 43.90 11.04
CA GLY A 341 -7.70 44.04 11.30
C GLY A 341 -8.38 42.71 11.65
N LEU A 342 -9.67 42.77 11.94
CA LEU A 342 -10.53 41.60 12.13
C LEU A 342 -11.41 41.40 10.89
N TYR A 343 -11.34 40.21 10.33
CA TYR A 343 -12.10 39.76 9.16
C TYR A 343 -13.01 38.62 9.60
N GLU A 344 -14.32 38.87 9.63
CA GLU A 344 -15.35 37.90 10.05
C GLU A 344 -16.20 37.45 8.85
N GLY A 345 -16.82 36.28 8.98
CA GLY A 345 -17.72 35.75 7.94
C GLY A 345 -17.00 35.32 6.66
N LEU A 346 -15.71 34.98 6.76
CA LEU A 346 -14.95 34.38 5.67
C LEU A 346 -15.42 32.94 5.45
N THR A 347 -15.29 32.44 4.23
CA THR A 347 -15.86 31.16 3.82
C THR A 347 -14.81 30.30 3.13
N LEU A 348 -14.38 29.22 3.80
CA LEU A 348 -13.38 28.30 3.28
C LEU A 348 -14.08 27.18 2.49
N LYS A 349 -14.15 27.30 1.17
CA LYS A 349 -14.71 26.26 0.28
C LYS A 349 -13.63 25.39 -0.36
N ASP A 350 -12.58 26.05 -0.79
CA ASP A 350 -11.31 25.52 -1.26
C ASP A 350 -10.18 26.14 -0.41
N ASP A 351 -9.00 26.41 -0.98
CA ASP A 351 -7.82 26.83 -0.22
C ASP A 351 -7.68 28.35 -0.21
N ASP A 352 -7.91 29.01 0.90
CA ASP A 352 -7.85 30.48 0.95
C ASP A 352 -6.41 30.97 1.15
N CYS A 353 -5.91 31.74 0.19
CA CYS A 353 -4.60 32.37 0.28
C CYS A 353 -4.71 33.89 0.55
N TYR A 354 -3.93 34.38 1.51
CA TYR A 354 -3.85 35.78 1.88
C TYR A 354 -2.42 36.28 1.84
N GLN A 355 -2.23 37.56 1.54
CA GLN A 355 -0.93 38.23 1.54
C GLN A 355 -0.92 39.34 2.60
N ILE A 356 0.07 39.31 3.49
CA ILE A 356 0.18 40.21 4.64
C ILE A 356 1.54 40.89 4.59
N THR A 357 1.59 42.22 4.61
CA THR A 357 2.85 42.97 4.66
C THR A 357 3.12 43.45 6.08
N ILE A 358 4.23 42.98 6.65
CA ILE A 358 4.65 43.30 8.01
C ILE A 358 5.76 44.36 7.91
N PRO A 359 5.60 45.57 8.49
CA PRO A 359 6.66 46.56 8.54
C PRO A 359 7.87 46.08 9.33
N ALA A 360 9.04 46.70 9.10
CA ALA A 360 10.25 46.39 9.84
C ALA A 360 10.09 46.62 11.35
N ASN A 361 10.62 45.70 12.16
CA ASN A 361 10.59 45.71 13.63
C ASN A 361 9.16 45.70 14.20
N GLN A 362 8.27 44.95 13.56
CA GLN A 362 6.94 44.65 14.06
C GLN A 362 6.82 43.14 14.28
N GLU A 363 5.94 42.77 15.19
CA GLU A 363 5.46 41.42 15.41
C GLU A 363 4.05 41.29 14.83
N LEU A 364 3.82 40.28 14.00
CA LEU A 364 2.51 39.89 13.50
C LEU A 364 1.90 38.84 14.41
N TRP A 365 0.67 39.07 14.83
CA TRP A 365 -0.18 38.11 15.51
C TRP A 365 -1.28 37.68 14.55
N ILE A 366 -1.41 36.37 14.34
CA ILE A 366 -2.46 35.76 13.52
C ILE A 366 -3.34 34.97 14.48
N THR A 367 -4.63 35.29 14.53
CA THR A 367 -5.63 34.49 15.25
C THR A 367 -6.68 34.01 14.27
N LEU A 368 -6.81 32.71 14.13
CA LEU A 368 -7.78 32.05 13.27
C LEU A 368 -8.86 31.42 14.14
N ARG A 369 -10.13 31.56 13.76
CA ARG A 369 -11.24 30.89 14.45
C ARG A 369 -12.18 30.30 13.42
N ALA A 370 -12.32 28.98 13.41
CA ALA A 370 -13.39 28.32 12.68
C ALA A 370 -14.70 28.43 13.48
N GLU A 371 -15.81 28.69 12.81
CA GLU A 371 -17.14 28.67 13.42
C GLU A 371 -17.74 27.26 13.34
N GLY A 372 -18.25 26.77 14.49
CA GLY A 372 -18.85 25.44 14.61
C GLY A 372 -17.85 24.33 14.91
N ASP A 373 -18.32 23.08 14.88
CA ASP A 373 -17.49 21.88 15.09
C ASP A 373 -16.74 21.45 13.81
N HIS A 374 -16.65 22.34 12.82
CA HIS A 374 -16.18 22.04 11.48
C HIS A 374 -14.64 22.08 11.40
N GLY A 375 -14.00 21.03 11.90
CA GLY A 375 -12.59 20.71 11.65
C GLY A 375 -11.59 21.75 12.19
N ALA A 376 -10.32 21.36 12.21
CA ALA A 376 -9.25 22.33 12.41
C ALA A 376 -8.92 23.02 11.08
N LEU A 377 -8.64 24.32 11.11
CA LEU A 377 -7.97 24.98 10.01
C LEU A 377 -6.55 24.39 9.92
N MET A 378 -6.00 24.26 8.71
CA MET A 378 -4.61 23.88 8.52
C MET A 378 -3.88 25.06 7.89
N PRO A 379 -3.37 25.99 8.71
CA PRO A 379 -2.68 27.17 8.22
C PRO A 379 -1.23 26.87 7.86
N ASP A 380 -0.84 27.24 6.66
CA ASP A 380 0.54 27.29 6.21
C ASP A 380 0.92 28.75 5.94
N VAL A 381 2.11 29.18 6.39
CA VAL A 381 2.57 30.57 6.18
C VAL A 381 3.83 30.55 5.37
N TYR A 382 4.00 31.42 4.38
CA TYR A 382 5.14 31.44 3.47
C TYR A 382 5.85 32.80 3.49
N ALA A 383 7.18 32.81 3.59
CA ALA A 383 8.01 33.97 3.26
C ALA A 383 8.68 33.76 1.90
N GLY A 384 7.91 33.81 0.82
CA GLY A 384 8.43 33.58 -0.54
C GLY A 384 7.52 32.71 -1.39
N LYS A 385 8.11 32.03 -2.40
CA LYS A 385 7.35 31.32 -3.44
C LYS A 385 7.11 29.85 -3.17
N ASP A 386 8.00 29.16 -2.45
CA ASP A 386 8.09 27.70 -2.63
C ASP A 386 8.22 26.87 -1.33
N ARG A 387 8.17 27.50 -0.14
CA ARG A 387 8.25 26.75 1.12
C ARG A 387 7.49 27.43 2.27
N PRO A 388 6.64 26.69 3.00
CA PRO A 388 6.05 27.20 4.21
C PRO A 388 7.13 27.42 5.28
N LEU A 389 7.04 28.57 5.93
CA LEU A 389 7.60 28.84 7.24
C LEU A 389 7.02 27.86 8.25
N GLU A 390 7.89 27.42 9.13
CA GLU A 390 7.49 26.56 10.25
C GLU A 390 7.07 27.45 11.40
N LEU A 391 5.87 28.04 11.27
CA LEU A 391 5.20 28.75 12.35
C LEU A 391 4.36 27.77 13.16
N GLU A 392 4.46 27.87 14.48
CA GLU A 392 3.65 27.06 15.38
C GLU A 392 2.34 27.77 15.69
N PHE A 393 1.23 27.09 15.42
CA PHE A 393 -0.12 27.56 15.74
C PHE A 393 -0.59 26.90 17.02
N ASP A 394 -0.76 27.68 18.07
CA ASP A 394 -1.27 27.23 19.35
C ASP A 394 -2.80 27.20 19.34
N ARG A 395 -3.38 26.04 19.68
CA ARG A 395 -4.83 25.85 19.75
C ARG A 395 -5.35 26.23 21.13
N ARG A 396 -6.07 27.35 21.22
CA ARG A 396 -6.68 27.85 22.46
C ARG A 396 -8.11 28.27 22.28
N ALA A 397 -9.01 27.68 23.09
CA ALA A 397 -10.40 28.08 23.19
C ALA A 397 -11.10 28.23 21.81
N GLY A 398 -10.86 27.25 20.92
CA GLY A 398 -11.41 27.24 19.56
C GLY A 398 -10.74 28.21 18.58
N ALA A 399 -9.56 28.75 18.92
CA ALA A 399 -8.74 29.56 18.02
C ALA A 399 -7.37 28.93 17.80
N GLU A 400 -6.79 29.15 16.63
CA GLU A 400 -5.39 28.88 16.33
C GLU A 400 -4.63 30.19 16.31
N VAL A 401 -3.56 30.30 17.11
CA VAL A 401 -2.80 31.55 17.29
C VAL A 401 -1.35 31.32 16.93
N ALA A 402 -0.83 32.12 15.99
CA ALA A 402 0.59 32.16 15.65
C ALA A 402 1.15 33.58 15.80
N ARG A 403 2.46 33.67 16.04
CA ARG A 403 3.21 34.93 16.12
C ARG A 403 4.49 34.85 15.32
N CYS A 404 4.88 35.99 14.75
CA CYS A 404 6.16 36.11 14.07
C CYS A 404 6.63 37.57 14.05
N ALA A 405 7.84 37.80 14.56
CA ALA A 405 8.54 39.06 14.43
C ALA A 405 9.40 39.14 13.17
N VAL A 406 9.49 40.33 12.59
CA VAL A 406 10.32 40.58 11.41
C VAL A 406 11.24 41.78 11.59
N ARG A 407 12.52 41.61 11.22
CA ARG A 407 13.51 42.70 11.29
C ARG A 407 13.39 43.72 10.16
N ARG A 408 12.95 43.25 9.00
CA ARG A 408 12.80 44.04 7.77
C ARG A 408 11.36 43.92 7.30
N GLU A 409 10.92 44.87 6.49
CA GLU A 409 9.63 44.74 5.82
C GLU A 409 9.58 43.39 5.09
N THR A 410 8.56 42.59 5.43
CA THR A 410 8.43 41.22 4.96
C THR A 410 6.99 40.98 4.54
N THR A 411 6.81 40.42 3.36
CA THR A 411 5.50 39.96 2.88
C THR A 411 5.36 38.47 3.17
N LEU A 412 4.40 38.12 4.01
CA LEU A 412 4.00 36.74 4.24
C LEU A 412 2.79 36.39 3.37
N ARG A 413 2.67 35.11 3.01
CA ARG A 413 1.42 34.54 2.49
C ARG A 413 0.87 33.55 3.50
N LEU A 414 -0.40 33.63 3.85
CA LEU A 414 -1.11 32.67 4.70
C LEU A 414 -2.01 31.85 3.77
N GLU A 415 -1.83 30.55 3.72
CA GLU A 415 -2.70 29.58 3.04
C GLU A 415 -3.49 28.83 4.10
N LEU A 416 -4.80 28.75 3.93
CA LEU A 416 -5.68 27.96 4.78
C LEU A 416 -6.19 26.79 3.94
N THR A 417 -5.78 25.58 4.28
CA THR A 417 -6.24 24.38 3.57
C THR A 417 -7.48 23.80 4.22
N LYS A 418 -8.46 23.41 3.40
CA LYS A 418 -9.65 22.68 3.85
C LYS A 418 -9.34 21.20 4.10
N LEU A 419 -9.56 20.72 5.32
CA LEU A 419 -9.39 19.29 5.66
C LEU A 419 -10.63 18.43 5.36
N ASP A 420 -11.82 18.89 5.75
CA ASP A 420 -13.05 18.10 5.69
C ASP A 420 -14.18 18.81 4.91
N ALA A 421 -14.91 19.68 5.60
CA ALA A 421 -16.11 20.35 5.10
C ALA A 421 -15.88 21.85 4.92
N ALA A 422 -16.66 22.48 4.04
CA ALA A 422 -16.62 23.93 3.92
C ALA A 422 -17.06 24.56 5.25
N CYS A 423 -16.37 25.60 5.70
CA CYS A 423 -16.66 26.24 6.99
C CYS A 423 -16.60 27.75 6.89
N THR A 424 -17.23 28.43 7.84
CA THR A 424 -17.02 29.85 8.06
C THR A 424 -15.92 30.05 9.08
N TYR A 425 -15.11 31.07 8.90
CA TYR A 425 -14.04 31.38 9.82
C TYR A 425 -13.80 32.89 9.92
N SER A 426 -12.93 33.26 10.86
CA SER A 426 -12.43 34.62 11.00
C SER A 426 -10.92 34.63 11.12
N ILE A 427 -10.32 35.71 10.60
CA ILE A 427 -8.90 36.03 10.75
C ILE A 427 -8.81 37.35 11.52
N GLU A 428 -8.06 37.36 12.61
CA GLU A 428 -7.61 38.59 13.24
C GLU A 428 -6.10 38.75 13.07
N LEU A 429 -5.71 39.84 12.43
CA LEU A 429 -4.32 40.24 12.21
C LEU A 429 -4.01 41.45 13.08
N ARG A 430 -3.04 41.32 13.99
CA ARG A 430 -2.55 42.47 14.79
C ARG A 430 -1.07 42.68 14.55
N LEU A 431 -0.68 43.94 14.47
CA LEU A 431 0.72 44.35 14.50
C LEU A 431 1.03 45.04 15.81
N ALA A 432 2.15 44.67 16.42
CA ALA A 432 2.70 45.34 17.58
C ALA A 432 4.18 45.70 17.33
N PRO A 433 4.69 46.82 17.89
CA PRO A 433 6.12 47.05 17.93
C PRO A 433 6.82 45.85 18.56
N PHE A 434 7.87 45.36 17.89
CA PHE A 434 8.65 44.24 18.42
C PHE A 434 9.66 44.74 19.45
N GLU A 435 9.61 44.19 20.66
CA GLU A 435 10.61 44.37 21.70
C GLU A 435 11.47 43.10 21.79
N PRO A 436 12.76 43.15 21.40
CA PRO A 436 13.63 41.98 21.46
C PRO A 436 13.71 41.41 22.88
N ALA A 437 13.33 40.13 23.04
CA ALA A 437 13.42 39.46 24.35
C ALA A 437 14.89 39.18 24.74
N ASP A 438 15.77 39.05 23.75
CA ASP A 438 17.20 38.89 23.94
C ASP A 438 18.02 39.59 22.82
N PRO A 439 19.37 39.61 22.88
CA PRO A 439 20.20 40.31 21.89
C PRO A 439 20.19 39.76 20.45
N TYR A 440 19.63 38.57 20.23
CA TYR A 440 19.63 37.88 18.93
C TYR A 440 18.31 38.08 18.17
N GLU A 441 17.25 38.42 18.87
CA GLU A 441 15.95 38.70 18.31
C GLU A 441 15.92 39.87 17.26
N PRO A 442 14.99 39.89 16.30
CA PRO A 442 14.06 38.81 15.97
C PRO A 442 14.78 37.66 15.26
N ASN A 443 14.49 36.42 15.65
CA ASN A 443 14.96 35.21 14.97
C ASN A 443 13.91 34.11 14.84
N ASP A 444 12.63 34.51 14.75
CA ASP A 444 11.48 33.61 14.57
C ASP A 444 11.48 32.80 13.25
N LEU A 445 12.18 33.31 12.23
CA LEU A 445 12.22 32.72 10.90
C LEU A 445 13.60 32.19 10.55
N VAL A 446 13.62 31.11 9.79
CA VAL A 446 14.86 30.46 9.33
C VAL A 446 15.81 31.42 8.57
N ASP A 447 15.27 32.37 7.79
CA ASP A 447 16.06 33.37 7.07
C ASP A 447 16.50 34.57 7.93
N GLN A 448 15.90 34.72 9.11
CA GLN A 448 16.27 35.70 10.13
C GLN A 448 17.27 35.14 11.15
N GLY A 449 17.51 33.83 11.14
CA GLY A 449 18.32 33.14 12.13
C GLY A 449 19.70 33.78 12.35
N ARG A 450 20.04 34.04 13.61
CA ARG A 450 21.29 34.75 13.94
C ARG A 450 22.50 33.85 13.87
N LYS A 451 23.56 34.38 13.27
CA LYS A 451 24.85 33.71 13.29
C LYS A 451 25.51 33.82 14.67
N LEU A 452 25.67 32.68 15.33
CA LEU A 452 26.37 32.53 16.58
C LEU A 452 27.85 32.15 16.33
N LYS A 453 28.71 32.45 17.31
CA LYS A 453 30.11 32.03 17.32
C LYS A 453 30.24 30.77 18.18
N GLY A 454 31.37 30.07 18.11
CA GLY A 454 31.65 29.00 19.07
C GLY A 454 31.76 29.58 20.49
N GLY A 455 31.26 28.86 21.48
CA GLY A 455 31.20 29.28 22.88
C GLY A 455 29.82 29.11 23.51
N GLU A 456 29.63 29.73 24.67
CA GLU A 456 28.37 29.71 25.43
C GLU A 456 27.58 31.00 25.19
N HIS A 457 26.29 30.84 24.93
CA HIS A 457 25.30 31.88 24.70
C HIS A 457 24.19 31.72 25.74
N ALA A 458 24.27 32.48 26.82
CA ALA A 458 23.31 32.45 27.92
C ALA A 458 22.29 33.59 27.83
N ASN A 459 21.22 33.49 28.63
CA ASN A 459 20.10 34.45 28.69
C ASN A 459 19.38 34.60 27.34
N LEU A 460 19.27 33.51 26.59
CA LEU A 460 18.40 33.44 25.43
C LEU A 460 16.98 33.22 25.93
N VAL A 461 16.00 33.76 25.21
CA VAL A 461 14.59 33.69 25.60
C VAL A 461 13.77 33.28 24.40
N LEU A 462 13.05 32.16 24.50
CA LEU A 462 12.17 31.70 23.43
C LEU A 462 11.00 32.68 23.29
N SER A 463 11.10 33.61 22.35
CA SER A 463 10.16 34.73 22.21
C SER A 463 9.31 34.64 20.94
N GLY A 464 8.64 33.51 20.79
CA GLY A 464 7.81 33.24 19.63
C GLY A 464 7.39 31.78 19.58
N GLY A 465 7.24 31.24 18.36
CA GLY A 465 7.08 29.79 18.16
C GLY A 465 8.40 29.05 17.99
N ALA A 466 9.47 29.73 17.54
CA ALA A 466 10.76 29.09 17.33
C ALA A 466 11.90 30.11 17.18
N ASP A 467 13.02 29.89 17.84
CA ASP A 467 14.24 30.66 17.67
C ASP A 467 15.19 29.95 16.70
N TRP A 468 15.57 30.63 15.63
CA TRP A 468 16.51 30.13 14.64
C TRP A 468 17.90 30.72 14.84
N TYR A 469 18.91 29.86 14.76
CA TYR A 469 20.32 30.26 14.79
C TYR A 469 21.11 29.59 13.69
N ALA A 470 22.21 30.21 13.30
CA ALA A 470 23.19 29.64 12.39
C ALA A 470 24.54 29.57 13.07
N PHE A 471 25.26 28.48 12.85
CA PHE A 471 26.59 28.25 13.40
C PHE A 471 27.52 27.81 12.27
N ASP A 472 28.62 28.53 12.07
CA ASP A 472 29.63 28.11 11.12
C ASP A 472 30.46 26.98 11.74
N CYS A 473 30.37 25.80 11.16
CA CYS A 473 31.12 24.62 11.56
C CYS A 473 31.87 24.13 10.31
N PRO A 474 33.22 24.12 10.29
CA PRO A 474 34.01 23.64 9.16
C PRO A 474 33.54 22.26 8.68
N ALA A 475 33.62 21.99 7.37
CA ALA A 475 33.09 20.76 6.78
C ALA A 475 33.79 19.47 7.28
N ASP A 476 34.97 19.62 7.88
CA ASP A 476 35.78 18.55 8.49
C ASP A 476 35.58 18.45 10.01
N GLN A 477 34.65 19.22 10.60
CA GLN A 477 34.36 19.23 12.03
C GLN A 477 32.91 18.84 12.31
N VAL A 478 32.68 18.41 13.56
CA VAL A 478 31.34 18.16 14.08
C VAL A 478 30.93 19.29 15.00
N ALA A 479 29.72 19.79 14.75
CA ALA A 479 29.07 20.74 15.65
C ALA A 479 28.41 19.95 16.78
N ARG A 480 28.71 20.34 18.01
CA ARG A 480 27.97 19.95 19.20
C ARG A 480 27.20 21.17 19.70
N VAL A 481 25.91 20.99 19.88
CA VAL A 481 25.01 22.00 20.41
C VAL A 481 24.39 21.45 21.68
N THR A 482 24.74 22.05 22.81
CA THR A 482 24.09 21.75 24.09
C THR A 482 23.08 22.84 24.39
N LEU A 483 21.84 22.45 24.62
CA LEU A 483 20.78 23.31 25.13
C LEU A 483 20.61 23.04 26.63
N THR A 484 20.57 24.12 27.41
CA THR A 484 20.29 24.06 28.84
C THR A 484 19.17 25.06 29.15
N THR A 485 18.06 24.58 29.70
CA THR A 485 16.98 25.44 30.21
C THR A 485 17.28 25.83 31.66
N ALA A 486 16.77 26.97 32.12
CA ALA A 486 16.90 27.33 33.54
C ALA A 486 16.28 26.27 34.46
N ASP A 487 16.84 26.08 35.66
CA ASP A 487 16.34 25.14 36.66
C ASP A 487 14.84 25.39 36.91
N ASP A 488 14.03 24.34 36.76
CA ASP A 488 12.55 24.30 36.82
C ASP A 488 11.77 24.63 35.51
N ALA A 489 12.44 24.98 34.41
CA ALA A 489 11.76 25.14 33.13
C ALA A 489 11.39 23.79 32.49
N GLN A 490 10.25 23.78 31.79
CA GLN A 490 9.83 22.65 30.96
C GLN A 490 10.90 22.38 29.88
N ALA A 491 11.16 21.11 29.59
CA ALA A 491 12.09 20.71 28.54
C ALA A 491 11.69 21.38 27.22
N LEU A 492 12.65 22.06 26.58
CA LEU A 492 12.44 22.66 25.26
C LEU A 492 12.86 21.65 24.19
N PRO A 493 12.01 21.37 23.19
CA PRO A 493 12.46 20.68 22.01
C PRO A 493 13.40 21.57 21.19
N PHE A 494 14.45 20.96 20.66
CA PHE A 494 15.34 21.61 19.71
C PHE A 494 15.88 20.60 18.71
N GLU A 495 16.27 21.11 17.55
CA GLU A 495 16.77 20.30 16.45
C GLU A 495 17.96 20.97 15.76
N LEU A 496 18.81 20.13 15.18
CA LEU A 496 19.89 20.53 14.31
C LEU A 496 19.52 20.23 12.87
N ARG A 497 19.81 21.20 12.02
CA ARG A 497 19.61 21.11 10.58
C ARG A 497 20.89 21.42 9.83
N THR A 498 21.15 20.69 8.76
CA THR A 498 22.23 21.02 7.83
C THR A 498 21.64 21.64 6.57
N TRP A 499 22.34 22.63 6.01
CA TRP A 499 21.98 23.26 4.74
C TRP A 499 22.78 22.63 3.61
N ASP A 500 22.12 21.99 2.66
CA ASP A 500 22.77 21.35 1.52
C ASP A 500 22.90 22.27 0.28
N GLY A 501 22.42 23.52 0.37
CA GLY A 501 22.36 24.46 -0.75
C GLY A 501 20.95 24.74 -1.27
N ASP A 502 20.04 23.78 -1.10
CA ASP A 502 18.68 23.83 -1.63
C ASP A 502 17.63 23.64 -0.52
N ALA A 503 17.94 22.84 0.51
CA ALA A 503 17.06 22.55 1.62
C ALA A 503 17.80 22.38 2.95
N TYR A 504 17.02 22.53 4.03
CA TYR A 504 17.42 22.11 5.37
C TYR A 504 17.00 20.66 5.58
N ALA A 505 17.93 19.81 6.00
CA ALA A 505 17.64 18.47 6.48
C ALA A 505 17.81 18.43 8.00
N VAL A 506 16.80 17.94 8.71
CA VAL A 506 16.91 17.61 10.14
C VAL A 506 17.89 16.46 10.29
N VAL A 507 18.93 16.67 11.08
CA VAL A 507 20.00 15.68 11.30
C VAL A 507 20.00 15.18 12.75
N ALA A 508 19.42 15.93 13.68
CA ALA A 508 19.26 15.51 15.07
C ALA A 508 18.10 16.27 15.71
N HIS A 509 17.40 15.61 16.64
CA HIS A 509 16.30 16.19 17.43
C HIS A 509 16.43 15.73 18.88
N GLY A 510 16.12 16.62 19.83
CA GLY A 510 16.11 16.32 21.25
C GLY A 510 15.09 17.17 22.00
N SER A 511 14.65 16.67 23.15
CA SER A 511 13.75 17.38 24.06
C SER A 511 14.13 17.01 25.48
N SER A 512 14.91 17.88 26.14
CA SER A 512 15.29 17.71 27.54
C SER A 512 15.65 19.06 28.15
N ALA A 513 15.57 19.16 29.49
CA ALA A 513 16.00 20.35 30.21
C ALA A 513 17.52 20.61 30.02
N GLU A 514 18.30 19.53 29.90
CA GLU A 514 19.66 19.56 29.40
C GLU A 514 19.80 18.54 28.28
N GLY A 515 20.04 19.01 27.07
CA GLY A 515 20.15 18.16 25.88
C GLY A 515 21.39 18.51 25.07
N SER A 516 22.03 17.51 24.47
CA SER A 516 23.17 17.74 23.59
C SER A 516 22.95 17.01 22.27
N LEU A 517 22.87 17.76 21.18
CA LEU A 517 22.77 17.26 19.82
C LEU A 517 24.11 17.45 19.11
N ARG A 518 24.37 16.60 18.11
CA ARG A 518 25.56 16.68 17.27
C ARG A 518 25.19 16.52 15.81
N CYS A 519 25.99 17.13 14.93
CA CYS A 519 25.96 16.83 13.51
C CYS A 519 27.24 17.26 12.79
N ARG A 520 27.58 16.53 11.73
CA ARG A 520 28.57 16.95 10.75
C ARG A 520 28.01 18.02 9.80
N ALA A 521 28.75 19.10 9.62
CA ALA A 521 28.34 20.18 8.72
C ALA A 521 28.68 19.86 7.26
N VAL A 522 27.67 19.74 6.37
CA VAL A 522 27.89 19.37 4.96
C VAL A 522 28.56 20.50 4.15
N LYS A 523 28.21 21.77 4.45
CA LYS A 523 28.69 22.96 3.70
C LYS A 523 29.19 24.08 4.61
N GLY A 524 29.79 23.73 5.74
CA GLY A 524 30.37 24.76 6.63
C GLY A 524 29.36 25.46 7.55
N ARG A 525 28.08 25.04 7.55
CA ARG A 525 26.99 25.68 8.30
C ARG A 525 26.01 24.66 8.88
N VAL A 526 25.68 24.86 10.15
CA VAL A 526 24.60 24.20 10.88
C VAL A 526 23.55 25.25 11.23
N VAL A 527 22.28 24.89 11.14
CA VAL A 527 21.15 25.70 11.60
C VAL A 527 20.54 25.00 12.81
N ILE A 528 20.24 25.78 13.83
CA ILE A 528 19.67 25.31 15.09
C ILE A 528 18.28 25.91 15.16
N ARG A 529 17.29 25.10 15.48
CA ARG A 529 15.94 25.56 15.81
C ARG A 529 15.65 25.13 17.24
N VAL A 530 15.39 26.11 18.11
CA VAL A 530 14.80 25.89 19.43
C VAL A 530 13.34 26.28 19.30
N TYR A 531 12.40 25.42 19.69
CA TYR A 531 10.98 25.70 19.47
C TYR A 531 10.16 25.20 20.64
N GLY A 532 8.87 25.55 20.66
CA GLY A 532 7.97 25.09 21.68
C GLY A 532 6.63 25.78 21.61
N ASP A 533 5.65 25.15 22.27
CA ASP A 533 4.31 25.69 22.37
C ASP A 533 4.28 26.98 23.22
N HIS A 534 3.11 27.58 23.32
CA HIS A 534 2.95 28.81 24.11
C HIS A 534 3.22 28.59 25.61
N ALA A 535 3.08 27.38 26.15
CA ALA A 535 3.31 27.13 27.57
C ALA A 535 4.78 27.38 27.96
N VAL A 536 5.70 27.32 26.99
CA VAL A 536 7.12 27.58 27.17
C VAL A 536 7.59 28.91 26.59
N GLN A 537 6.68 29.78 26.11
CA GLN A 537 7.05 31.13 25.69
C GLN A 537 7.62 31.94 26.86
N GLY A 538 8.73 32.63 26.60
CA GLY A 538 9.49 33.34 27.62
C GLY A 538 10.42 32.44 28.45
N ALA A 539 10.48 31.13 28.15
CA ALA A 539 11.44 30.25 28.80
C ALA A 539 12.87 30.71 28.48
N ALA A 540 13.66 30.89 29.54
CA ALA A 540 15.07 31.22 29.42
C ALA A 540 15.88 29.93 29.16
N TYR A 541 16.81 30.00 28.22
CA TYR A 541 17.73 28.92 27.91
C TYR A 541 19.13 29.45 27.57
N ALA A 542 20.06 28.52 27.45
CA ALA A 542 21.42 28.74 26.99
C ALA A 542 21.79 27.74 25.91
N LEU A 543 22.58 28.18 24.94
CA LEU A 543 23.19 27.34 23.92
C LEU A 543 24.70 27.32 24.11
N LYS A 544 25.29 26.14 24.19
CA LYS A 544 26.75 25.94 24.10
C LYS A 544 27.09 25.31 22.75
N LEU A 545 27.85 26.05 21.95
CA LEU A 545 28.26 25.67 20.60
C LEU A 545 29.74 25.32 20.59
N GLU A 546 30.03 24.06 20.32
CA GLU A 546 31.39 23.55 20.26
C GLU A 546 31.62 22.91 18.89
N THR A 547 32.82 23.12 18.34
CA THR A 547 33.30 22.33 17.22
C THR A 547 34.43 21.44 17.70
N SER A 548 34.41 20.17 17.31
CA SER A 548 35.55 19.28 17.52
C SER A 548 36.03 18.72 16.19
N ALA A 549 37.35 18.58 16.06
CA ALA A 549 37.93 17.71 15.06
C ALA A 549 37.50 16.29 15.40
N GLU A 550 36.70 15.71 14.52
CA GLU A 550 36.29 14.32 14.63
C GLU A 550 37.12 13.43 13.72
N PRO A 551 37.07 12.10 13.91
CA PRO A 551 37.59 11.18 12.92
C PRO A 551 37.10 11.57 11.53
N ALA A 552 38.01 11.44 10.55
CA ALA A 552 37.67 11.65 9.16
C ALA A 552 36.39 10.87 8.84
N ALA A 553 35.48 11.53 8.12
CA ALA A 553 34.26 10.89 7.65
C ALA A 553 34.67 9.59 6.94
N ASP A 554 33.88 8.52 7.12
CA ASP A 554 34.16 7.30 6.39
C ASP A 554 33.91 7.50 4.88
N ALA A 555 34.19 6.47 4.09
CA ALA A 555 34.12 6.55 2.64
C ALA A 555 32.70 6.76 2.07
N PHE A 556 31.66 6.66 2.90
CA PHE A 556 30.26 6.73 2.49
C PHE A 556 29.57 8.04 2.87
N GLU A 557 30.18 8.85 3.71
CA GLU A 557 29.62 10.13 4.15
C GLU A 557 29.69 11.22 3.05
N PRO A 558 28.65 12.08 2.90
CA PRO A 558 27.43 12.14 3.71
C PRO A 558 26.37 11.11 3.27
N ASN A 559 25.98 10.19 4.17
CA ASN A 559 24.87 9.25 3.94
C ASN A 559 23.76 9.34 4.99
N ASN A 560 23.77 10.39 5.81
CA ASN A 560 22.77 10.67 6.83
C ASN A 560 21.43 11.24 6.32
N GLN A 561 21.21 11.30 5.01
CA GLN A 561 19.98 11.84 4.41
C GLN A 561 19.17 10.79 3.66
N GLU A 562 17.88 10.73 3.95
CA GLU A 562 16.99 9.65 3.51
C GLU A 562 16.86 9.47 1.99
N ARG A 563 16.97 10.48 1.11
CA ARG A 563 16.32 10.34 -0.23
C ARG A 563 17.16 10.36 -1.49
N ARG A 564 18.30 11.04 -1.57
CA ARG A 564 18.91 11.33 -2.89
C ARG A 564 20.34 10.86 -3.11
N LYS A 565 21.08 10.44 -2.07
CA LYS A 565 22.51 10.10 -2.19
C LYS A 565 22.94 8.86 -1.40
N ARG A 566 22.06 7.88 -1.22
CA ARG A 566 22.43 6.63 -0.53
C ARG A 566 23.50 5.89 -1.33
N PRO A 567 24.71 5.69 -0.80
CA PRO A 567 25.73 4.99 -1.52
C PRO A 567 25.34 3.51 -1.69
N PRO A 568 25.61 2.92 -2.87
CA PRO A 568 25.39 1.50 -3.08
C PRO A 568 26.41 0.69 -2.26
N LEU A 569 25.94 -0.30 -1.50
CA LEU A 569 26.77 -1.29 -0.83
C LEU A 569 26.78 -2.59 -1.62
N ALA A 570 27.97 -3.00 -2.03
CA ALA A 570 28.22 -4.34 -2.55
C ALA A 570 28.35 -5.36 -1.40
N PRO A 571 28.32 -6.68 -1.68
CA PRO A 571 28.68 -7.68 -0.68
C PRO A 571 30.12 -7.48 -0.19
N GLY A 572 30.34 -7.56 1.12
CA GLY A 572 31.64 -7.36 1.74
C GLY A 572 31.55 -7.02 3.22
N THR A 573 32.71 -6.82 3.84
CA THR A 573 32.84 -6.29 5.21
C THR A 573 33.40 -4.88 5.14
N TYR A 574 32.68 -3.95 5.74
CA TYR A 574 32.99 -2.54 5.84
C TYR A 574 33.37 -2.24 7.28
N GLU A 575 34.61 -1.81 7.51
CA GLU A 575 35.12 -1.47 8.82
C GLU A 575 35.34 0.04 8.95
N GLY A 576 35.21 0.56 10.16
CA GLY A 576 35.45 1.98 10.40
C GLY A 576 34.36 2.89 9.86
N LEU A 577 33.14 2.37 9.73
CA LEU A 577 31.96 3.17 9.46
C LEU A 577 31.57 3.95 10.71
N TRP A 578 30.95 5.10 10.53
CA TRP A 578 30.48 5.98 11.59
C TRP A 578 29.01 6.30 11.40
N ALA A 579 28.16 5.94 12.36
CA ALA A 579 26.75 6.34 12.35
C ALA A 579 26.59 7.72 13.04
N ASP A 580 26.15 8.75 12.31
CA ASP A 580 25.99 10.14 12.81
C ASP A 580 24.66 10.83 12.41
N PRO A 581 23.58 10.70 13.20
CA PRO A 581 23.21 9.56 14.04
C PRO A 581 22.63 8.40 13.22
N VAL A 582 22.35 8.64 11.94
CA VAL A 582 21.73 7.66 11.04
C VAL A 582 22.55 7.60 9.76
N ASP A 583 22.81 6.39 9.26
CA ASP A 583 23.37 6.15 7.93
C ASP A 583 22.35 5.45 7.05
N HIS A 584 22.17 5.94 5.83
CA HIS A 584 21.31 5.34 4.81
C HIS A 584 22.14 4.76 3.66
N TYR A 585 22.00 3.47 3.42
CA TYR A 585 22.64 2.76 2.31
C TYR A 585 21.63 2.20 1.34
N ARG A 586 22.09 1.88 0.13
CA ARG A 586 21.32 1.13 -0.87
C ARG A 586 21.97 -0.23 -1.10
N VAL A 587 21.21 -1.30 -0.98
CA VAL A 587 21.68 -2.67 -1.23
C VAL A 587 20.86 -3.28 -2.38
N GLU A 588 21.54 -3.76 -3.42
CA GLU A 588 20.91 -4.51 -4.50
C GLU A 588 21.03 -6.01 -4.22
N VAL A 589 19.90 -6.69 -4.13
CA VAL A 589 19.83 -8.13 -3.87
C VAL A 589 19.37 -8.81 -5.16
N PRO A 590 20.22 -9.62 -5.81
CA PRO A 590 19.82 -10.31 -7.03
C PRO A 590 18.69 -11.30 -6.79
N ALA A 591 17.95 -11.60 -7.86
CA ALA A 591 16.83 -12.52 -7.85
C ALA A 591 17.14 -13.85 -7.13
N GLY A 592 16.30 -14.23 -6.17
CA GLY A 592 16.41 -15.51 -5.46
C GLY A 592 17.62 -15.64 -4.54
N ARG A 593 18.39 -14.57 -4.30
CA ARG A 593 19.51 -14.55 -3.34
C ARG A 593 19.02 -14.14 -1.97
N THR A 594 19.69 -14.63 -0.93
CA THR A 594 19.46 -14.22 0.45
C THR A 594 20.51 -13.19 0.86
N LEU A 595 20.06 -12.00 1.21
CA LEU A 595 20.84 -10.96 1.87
C LEU A 595 20.95 -11.27 3.37
N ARG A 596 22.18 -11.22 3.89
CA ARG A 596 22.47 -11.19 5.32
C ARG A 596 23.21 -9.92 5.67
N ILE A 597 22.66 -9.13 6.56
CA ILE A 597 23.30 -7.96 7.13
C ILE A 597 23.71 -8.28 8.55
N ARG A 598 24.96 -7.97 8.91
CA ARG A 598 25.43 -8.00 10.30
C ARG A 598 26.10 -6.67 10.61
N ALA A 599 25.52 -5.90 11.51
CA ALA A 599 26.05 -4.63 11.97
C ALA A 599 26.49 -4.75 13.43
N VAL A 600 27.73 -4.38 13.74
CA VAL A 600 28.32 -4.51 15.08
C VAL A 600 28.93 -3.18 15.49
N ALA A 601 28.44 -2.57 16.56
CA ALA A 601 28.99 -1.33 17.11
C ALA A 601 30.26 -1.60 17.94
N ASP A 602 31.21 -0.64 18.01
CA ASP A 602 32.52 -0.82 18.66
C ASP A 602 32.53 -0.65 20.21
N ALA A 603 31.37 -0.65 20.91
CA ALA A 603 31.34 -0.50 22.38
C ALA A 603 30.08 -1.08 23.05
N GLU A 604 30.24 -1.69 24.23
CA GLU A 604 29.14 -2.10 25.11
C GLU A 604 28.43 -0.87 25.72
N ALA A 605 27.08 -0.86 25.70
CA ALA A 605 26.17 0.03 26.44
C ALA A 605 25.41 1.16 25.72
N VAL A 606 25.07 1.05 24.43
CA VAL A 606 24.04 1.94 23.83
C VAL A 606 23.18 1.20 22.82
N GLU A 607 21.90 1.60 22.70
CA GLU A 607 20.97 1.15 21.67
C GLU A 607 21.46 1.56 20.28
N PHE A 608 21.63 0.56 19.42
CA PHE A 608 22.01 0.65 18.02
C PHE A 608 20.96 -0.12 17.24
N GLU A 609 20.31 0.55 16.31
CA GLU A 609 19.18 0.01 15.55
C GLU A 609 19.60 -0.16 14.09
N CYS A 610 19.17 -1.26 13.48
CA CYS A 610 19.36 -1.49 12.06
C CYS A 610 18.02 -1.91 11.46
N SER A 611 17.62 -1.23 10.38
CA SER A 611 16.39 -1.53 9.65
C SER A 611 16.61 -1.65 8.15
N LEU A 612 15.88 -2.59 7.53
CA LEU A 612 15.79 -2.76 6.09
C LEU A 612 14.43 -2.28 5.59
N ARG A 613 14.42 -1.49 4.51
CA ARG A 613 13.20 -1.00 3.86
C ARG A 613 13.24 -1.29 2.36
N LEU A 614 12.20 -1.96 1.84
CA LEU A 614 12.06 -2.21 0.40
C LEU A 614 11.66 -0.93 -0.34
N LYS A 615 12.25 -0.68 -1.52
CA LYS A 615 11.85 0.47 -2.34
C LYS A 615 10.51 0.19 -3.05
N GLY A 616 9.39 0.60 -2.45
CA GLY A 616 8.03 0.46 -3.01
C GLY A 616 6.93 0.82 -2.00
N GLU A 617 5.66 0.84 -2.43
CA GLU A 617 4.48 1.27 -1.62
C GLU A 617 4.13 0.34 -0.45
N TYR A 618 4.83 -0.78 -0.28
CA TYR A 618 4.55 -1.77 0.74
C TYR A 618 5.79 -2.01 1.60
N MET A 619 5.76 -1.46 2.81
CA MET A 619 6.84 -1.47 3.79
C MET A 619 6.92 -2.83 4.48
N THR A 620 8.00 -3.59 4.27
CA THR A 620 8.41 -4.63 5.22
C THR A 620 9.50 -4.04 6.09
N PHE A 621 9.28 -4.01 7.40
CA PHE A 621 10.29 -3.62 8.38
C PHE A 621 10.89 -4.88 9.00
N LEU A 622 12.21 -4.98 8.91
CA LEU A 622 13.00 -5.87 9.76
C LEU A 622 13.82 -4.96 10.64
N GLU A 623 13.36 -4.77 11.87
CA GLU A 623 13.99 -3.91 12.87
C GLU A 623 14.57 -4.78 13.98
N ARG A 624 15.81 -4.49 14.37
CA ARG A 624 16.46 -5.09 15.52
C ARG A 624 17.36 -4.07 16.18
N SER A 625 17.39 -4.11 17.50
CA SER A 625 18.25 -3.27 18.33
C SER A 625 19.22 -4.12 19.16
N GLY A 626 20.44 -3.60 19.35
CA GLY A 626 21.47 -4.23 20.17
C GLY A 626 22.89 -3.87 19.71
N HIS A 627 23.89 -4.25 20.50
CA HIS A 627 25.31 -4.08 20.14
C HIS A 627 25.66 -4.74 18.79
N GLU A 628 24.96 -5.83 18.50
CA GLU A 628 25.09 -6.61 17.29
C GLU A 628 23.69 -6.89 16.73
N VAL A 629 23.48 -6.49 15.49
CA VAL A 629 22.23 -6.66 14.78
C VAL A 629 22.44 -7.51 13.53
N GLU A 630 21.69 -8.59 13.43
CA GLU A 630 21.65 -9.45 12.24
C GLU A 630 20.27 -9.41 11.58
N LEU A 631 20.24 -9.09 10.28
CA LEU A 631 19.03 -9.09 9.46
C LEU A 631 19.19 -10.06 8.29
N GLU A 632 18.14 -10.80 7.95
CA GLU A 632 18.12 -11.70 6.79
C GLU A 632 16.92 -11.39 5.90
N TYR A 633 17.13 -11.30 4.60
CA TYR A 633 16.09 -11.02 3.60
C TYR A 633 16.33 -11.83 2.33
N THR A 634 15.35 -12.60 1.87
CA THR A 634 15.45 -13.34 0.60
C THR A 634 14.70 -12.59 -0.49
N ALA A 635 15.43 -12.18 -1.54
CA ALA A 635 14.85 -11.41 -2.63
C ALA A 635 13.91 -12.26 -3.50
N PRO A 636 12.82 -11.66 -4.02
CA PRO A 636 11.95 -12.30 -4.99
C PRO A 636 12.69 -12.59 -6.31
N ALA A 637 12.01 -13.28 -7.23
CA ALA A 637 12.60 -13.77 -8.48
C ALA A 637 13.04 -12.67 -9.47
N ASP A 638 12.70 -11.41 -9.21
CA ASP A 638 13.10 -10.21 -9.94
C ASP A 638 14.21 -9.40 -9.24
N GLY A 639 14.62 -9.82 -8.05
CA GLY A 639 15.57 -9.10 -7.20
C GLY A 639 14.90 -8.02 -6.36
N ALA A 640 15.68 -7.32 -5.55
CA ALA A 640 15.18 -6.23 -4.71
C ALA A 640 16.23 -5.13 -4.54
N ALA A 641 15.78 -3.88 -4.53
CA ALA A 641 16.57 -2.74 -4.08
C ALA A 641 16.11 -2.36 -2.67
N LEU A 642 16.98 -2.55 -1.69
CA LEU A 642 16.71 -2.27 -0.28
C LEU A 642 17.42 -0.99 0.16
N GLU A 643 16.77 -0.27 1.05
CA GLU A 643 17.37 0.73 1.92
C GLU A 643 17.80 0.07 3.22
N LEU A 644 19.05 0.23 3.58
CA LEU A 644 19.56 -0.15 4.88
C LEU A 644 19.74 1.13 5.69
N ARG A 645 19.06 1.23 6.81
CA ARG A 645 19.19 2.32 7.78
C ARG A 645 19.91 1.79 9.02
N VAL A 646 21.01 2.42 9.39
CA VAL A 646 21.74 2.13 10.63
C VAL A 646 21.66 3.35 11.51
N GLU A 647 21.10 3.23 12.70
CA GLU A 647 20.87 4.35 13.62
C GLU A 647 21.56 4.11 14.96
N ALA A 648 22.17 5.16 15.48
CA ALA A 648 22.79 5.21 16.79
C ALA A 648 22.40 6.52 17.48
N SER A 649 22.02 6.44 18.75
CA SER A 649 21.69 7.65 19.55
C SER A 649 22.89 8.60 19.78
N GLN A 650 24.10 8.15 19.46
CA GLN A 650 25.34 8.93 19.50
C GLN A 650 26.25 8.49 18.37
N LEU A 651 27.20 9.35 17.99
CA LEU A 651 28.26 8.99 17.05
C LEU A 651 28.97 7.70 17.48
N ARG A 652 28.87 6.66 16.65
CA ARG A 652 29.49 5.36 16.92
C ARG A 652 30.17 4.81 15.69
N ARG A 653 31.35 4.25 15.94
CA ARG A 653 32.02 3.41 14.98
C ARG A 653 31.33 2.05 14.96
N TYR A 654 31.11 1.50 13.78
CA TYR A 654 30.57 0.17 13.61
C TYR A 654 31.24 -0.56 12.44
N ARG A 655 31.08 -1.87 12.44
CA ARG A 655 31.40 -2.76 11.34
C ARG A 655 30.11 -3.23 10.71
N LEU A 656 30.01 -3.13 9.38
CA LEU A 656 28.88 -3.65 8.61
C LEU A 656 29.35 -4.79 7.71
N THR A 657 28.72 -5.94 7.81
CA THR A 657 28.93 -7.06 6.88
C THR A 657 27.68 -7.27 6.06
N VAL A 658 27.84 -7.26 4.73
CA VAL A 658 26.80 -7.48 3.74
C VAL A 658 27.13 -8.79 3.02
N GLY A 659 26.42 -9.86 3.35
CA GLY A 659 26.53 -11.17 2.70
C GLY A 659 25.41 -11.40 1.69
N LEU A 660 25.73 -12.04 0.57
CA LEU A 660 24.73 -12.63 -0.32
C LEU A 660 24.99 -14.11 -0.44
N ASP A 661 23.98 -14.93 -0.18
CA ASP A 661 24.07 -16.39 -0.33
C ASP A 661 23.25 -16.87 -1.52
N ASP A 662 23.78 -17.87 -2.22
CA ASP A 662 23.02 -18.67 -3.20
C ASP A 662 21.93 -19.37 -2.42
N GLY A 663 20.69 -18.88 -2.51
CA GLY A 663 19.55 -19.31 -1.71
C GLY A 663 19.14 -20.76 -1.97
N ALA A 664 19.94 -21.72 -1.53
CA ALA A 664 19.45 -23.01 -1.11
C ALA A 664 19.08 -22.84 0.37
N PRO A 665 17.79 -22.69 0.72
CA PRO A 665 17.40 -22.71 2.12
C PRO A 665 17.92 -24.03 2.70
N ASP A 666 18.79 -23.94 3.69
CA ASP A 666 19.14 -25.08 4.53
C ASP A 666 17.82 -25.50 5.18
N SER A 667 17.22 -26.59 4.70
CA SER A 667 15.89 -27.07 5.12
C SER A 667 15.87 -27.62 6.55
N THR A 668 16.84 -27.22 7.36
CA THR A 668 17.04 -27.67 8.73
C THR A 668 16.57 -26.53 9.65
N PRO A 669 15.52 -26.72 10.46
CA PRO A 669 15.00 -25.67 11.33
C PRO A 669 16.06 -25.29 12.39
N ARG A 670 16.33 -23.98 12.52
CA ARG A 670 17.10 -23.39 13.62
C ARG A 670 16.16 -22.69 14.60
#